data_AF-A0AAD9W8K5-F1
#
_entry.id   AF-A0AAD9W8K5-F1
#
_cell.length_a   1.000
_cell.length_b   1.000
_cell.length_c   1.000
_cell.angle_alpha   90.00
_cell.angle_beta   90.00
_cell.angle_gamma   90.00
#
_symmetry.space_group_name_H-M   'P 1'
#
loop_
_entity.id
_entity.type
_entity.pdbx_description
1 polymer ?
#
loop_
_entity_poly.entity_id
_entity_poly.type
_entity_poly.pdbx_seq_one_letter_code
_entity_poly.pdbx_strand_id
1 'polypeptide(L)'
;MDGLKTMASYLRTRPVMTTTATLLLGATIIAYRDYRAYIALGPHGLPDTFWGWYTQLRMSLESRKDTTVPAPYDVEAVAGPYDRESFLPKTAVEGLSWRAGNKAPKIPGFVAPQRQVSDIASSEMKKIMYAHLDALVAANDHVLQTQTSVLEGPVPAMGMRAFLQTDEQDRPEILRSTRGEMCHIHPPDGSTHLIMSLVDQKRVIELGWGRRHRLSGGGMLPWNYTFIYAPRNDEELAVWKSIVHAGASFCCASFAQIQAVNIGLCKTLPVSLSLSDVGFGVQPQLRPRVRLRRPTLHRDGTIAPTQYGEAAIGWIGGRYLEQKKQSIRKIRSLSDAMAAPAPPEDQVRLLSDALEAVRHQTGLMRKCLDMPGKLMDALKCCSTLVSELRTSSLGPKQYYELYMAVFDALRYLSVHLRENHPVNHLADLYELVQYAGNIVPRLYLMITVGTAYMSIEGAPVKELMKDMMDMSRGVQHPIRGLFLRYYLSGQARDYLPAGEGDGPEGNLQDSINFILTNFVEMNKLWVRLQHQGHSRERDMRTQERKELQLLVGSNIVRLSQLVDLEAYKNGILGPLLEQVVQCRDVLAQEYLLEVITQVFPDEYHLHTLDQFLAAVSRLNPHVNVKAIVIGLMDRLSDYAEREAQDETTDDRAKVEQDALVQLLEKAQLGYEEPQPARQSHDKSEEPAAGENGDNHGDDAASTSDTLPGESEPAASVAETEVTAVNGEEPGSPVKHRGIPENVALYDIFFGQVQHLVEAQRLPIQDTIALLVSLTNLALNIYPERLDYVDQVLDYANAKVHEHANSADLHSPVAQQSLLALLQAPLKRYVSIFTALSLPFYVPLFQSQTYPTRRAVAGEVARTLLKNQTPISTAAHLENVLGVLAVLIKEGSQSQGYPGVSSARARAMETDETMEEQGWLARLVHLLQGEDNDTQFKLLQMTRKAYADGNERIRTTTPPLITAGMKLARRYKKREHYEDNWSTQSSALYKFMHSALSQLYTRVNGAGASELALRLFCACGQTADQTGHEEVAYEFFAQAFTVYEEAVSDSKAQFQAVCVISSALHTTRNFGKENYDTLITKCAQHASKLLRKPDQCRAVYLASHLWWATPILGNGEEDGKDLYRDGKRVLECLQRALRVADSCMETATSIELFVEILDRYVYYFDQHNESVTTKYLNGLIELIHSNLAGNQQDSASIENSKKHFFHTLEIIKSKEYEGVVLTPK
;
A
#
# COMPACT_ATOMS: atom_id res chain seq x y z
N MET A 1 16.44 45.35 -7.84
CA MET A 1 17.22 44.48 -8.76
C MET A 1 18.73 44.62 -8.55
N ASP A 2 19.26 45.79 -8.18
CA ASP A 2 20.71 45.95 -8.02
C ASP A 2 21.30 45.19 -6.82
N GLY A 3 20.60 45.10 -5.69
CA GLY A 3 21.07 44.29 -4.55
C GLY A 3 21.27 42.80 -4.87
N LEU A 4 20.46 42.22 -5.76
CA LEU A 4 20.60 40.83 -6.22
C LEU A 4 21.81 40.65 -7.14
N LYS A 5 22.15 41.65 -7.96
CA LYS A 5 23.34 41.63 -8.83
C LYS A 5 24.62 41.75 -8.02
N THR A 6 24.64 42.59 -6.99
CA THR A 6 25.78 42.71 -6.06
C THR A 6 25.99 41.40 -5.29
N MET A 7 24.91 40.77 -4.84
CA MET A 7 24.97 39.48 -4.14
C MET A 7 25.45 38.35 -5.06
N ALA A 8 24.99 38.29 -6.31
CA ALA A 8 25.45 37.31 -7.30
C ALA A 8 26.95 37.46 -7.64
N SER A 9 27.46 38.70 -7.74
CA SER A 9 28.89 38.98 -7.89
C SER A 9 29.71 38.54 -6.67
N TYR A 10 29.18 38.77 -5.46
CA TYR A 10 29.81 38.38 -4.20
C TYR A 10 29.87 36.86 -4.02
N LEU A 11 28.82 36.14 -4.42
CA LEU A 11 28.75 34.67 -4.37
C LEU A 11 29.70 34.00 -5.38
N ARG A 12 29.98 34.66 -6.52
CA ARG A 12 30.87 34.15 -7.57
C ARG A 12 32.36 34.21 -7.21
N THR A 13 32.74 35.12 -6.30
CA THR A 13 34.14 35.36 -5.92
C THR A 13 34.63 34.50 -4.76
N ARG A 14 33.74 33.77 -4.05
CA ARG A 14 34.10 32.91 -2.90
C ARG A 14 33.35 31.56 -2.92
N PRO A 15 33.71 30.62 -3.84
CA PRO A 15 33.01 29.35 -4.01
C PRO A 15 33.05 28.45 -2.76
N VAL A 16 34.08 28.58 -1.91
CA VAL A 16 34.18 27.81 -0.65
C VAL A 16 33.16 28.31 0.38
N MET A 17 32.93 29.62 0.48
CA MET A 17 31.94 30.18 1.41
C MET A 17 30.51 29.89 0.94
N THR A 18 30.27 29.86 -0.36
CA THR A 18 28.95 29.53 -0.91
C THR A 18 28.64 28.06 -0.76
N THR A 19 29.59 27.16 -1.03
CA THR A 19 29.43 25.73 -0.80
C THR A 19 29.24 25.41 0.68
N THR A 20 30.01 25.99 1.60
CA THR A 20 29.80 25.79 3.04
C THR A 20 28.46 26.35 3.50
N ALA A 21 28.05 27.54 3.05
CA ALA A 21 26.73 28.09 3.38
C ALA A 21 25.58 27.23 2.84
N THR A 22 25.72 26.67 1.64
CA THR A 22 24.71 25.79 1.03
C THR A 22 24.62 24.46 1.76
N LEU A 23 25.76 23.88 2.16
CA LEU A 23 25.83 22.67 2.99
C LEU A 23 25.24 22.91 4.38
N LEU A 24 25.54 24.05 5.01
CA LEU A 24 25.00 24.41 6.32
C LEU A 24 23.49 24.62 6.25
N LEU A 25 23.00 25.27 5.20
CA LEU A 25 21.57 25.46 4.96
C LEU A 25 20.87 24.12 4.73
N GLY A 26 21.47 23.25 3.90
CA GLY A 26 20.98 21.89 3.66
C GLY A 26 20.90 21.06 4.95
N ALA A 27 21.96 21.07 5.75
CA ALA A 27 22.01 20.39 7.05
C ALA A 27 20.95 20.95 8.02
N THR A 28 20.75 22.27 8.04
CA THR A 28 19.74 22.92 8.88
C THR A 28 18.32 22.54 8.46
N ILE A 29 18.05 22.45 7.15
CA ILE A 29 16.75 22.02 6.61
C ILE A 29 16.48 20.55 6.97
N ILE A 30 17.47 19.67 6.82
CA ILE A 30 17.35 18.26 7.19
C ILE A 30 17.08 18.12 8.69
N ALA A 31 17.88 18.79 9.54
CA ALA A 31 17.69 18.79 10.99
C ALA A 31 16.32 19.33 11.40
N TYR A 32 15.82 20.38 10.73
CA TYR A 32 14.50 20.93 11.01
C TYR A 32 13.37 19.97 10.61
N ARG A 33 13.48 19.30 9.45
CA ARG A 33 12.49 18.29 9.02
C ARG A 33 12.47 17.09 9.97
N ASP A 34 13.63 16.63 10.41
CA ASP A 34 13.77 15.53 11.36
C ASP A 34 13.20 15.90 12.74
N TYR A 35 13.50 17.10 13.24
CA TYR A 35 12.93 17.63 14.48
C TYR A 35 11.40 17.77 14.41
N ARG A 36 10.84 18.22 13.28
CA ARG A 36 9.38 18.26 13.08
C ARG A 36 8.75 16.87 13.09
N ALA A 37 9.44 15.87 12.53
CA ALA A 37 8.97 14.48 12.56
C ALA A 37 9.02 13.91 13.98
N TYR A 38 10.00 14.28 14.79
CA TYR A 38 10.09 13.92 16.21
C TYR A 38 8.94 14.52 17.03
N ILE A 39 8.62 15.81 16.86
CA ILE A 39 7.48 16.45 17.55
C ILE A 39 6.15 15.79 17.16
N ALA A 40 6.02 15.33 15.91
CA ALA A 40 4.79 14.71 15.41
C ALA A 40 4.45 13.37 16.09
N LEU A 41 5.38 12.75 16.84
CA LEU A 41 5.13 11.51 17.59
C LEU A 41 4.21 11.71 18.82
N GLY A 42 3.99 12.95 19.23
CA GLY A 42 3.14 13.31 20.36
C GLY A 42 3.89 13.33 21.70
N PRO A 43 3.20 13.73 22.79
CA PRO A 43 3.79 13.82 24.12
C PRO A 43 4.06 12.42 24.73
N HIS A 44 4.77 12.41 25.87
CA HIS A 44 5.23 11.24 26.64
C HIS A 44 6.57 10.63 26.14
N GLY A 45 7.39 10.14 27.07
CA GLY A 45 8.79 9.74 26.82
C GLY A 45 9.79 10.91 26.91
N LEU A 46 10.69 11.03 25.92
CA LEU A 46 11.63 12.17 25.88
C LEU A 46 10.88 13.48 25.57
N PRO A 47 11.29 14.63 26.16
CA PRO A 47 10.61 15.91 25.92
C PRO A 47 10.54 16.28 24.44
N ASP A 48 9.47 16.95 24.01
CA ASP A 48 9.29 17.49 22.65
C ASP A 48 10.17 18.71 22.33
N THR A 49 11.19 18.94 23.16
CA THR A 49 12.17 20.02 23.01
C THR A 49 13.33 19.60 22.11
N PHE A 50 14.06 20.59 21.59
CA PHE A 50 15.31 20.36 20.86
C PHE A 50 16.30 19.47 21.62
N TRP A 51 16.39 19.63 22.95
CA TRP A 51 17.25 18.81 23.80
C TRP A 51 16.78 17.36 23.89
N GLY A 52 15.47 17.10 23.87
CA GLY A 52 14.92 15.75 23.76
C GLY A 52 15.28 15.10 22.43
N TRP A 53 15.07 15.80 21.31
CA TRP A 53 15.48 15.35 19.97
C TRP A 53 16.98 15.07 19.87
N TYR A 54 17.82 15.95 20.40
CA TYR A 54 19.28 15.77 20.42
C TYR A 54 19.71 14.56 21.27
N THR A 55 19.06 14.35 22.42
CA THR A 55 19.31 13.19 23.29
C THR A 55 18.95 11.88 22.57
N GLN A 56 17.80 11.87 21.90
CA GLN A 56 17.37 10.81 20.99
C GLN A 56 18.43 10.53 19.91
N LEU A 57 18.98 11.58 19.27
CA LEU A 57 19.98 11.43 18.22
C LEU A 57 21.27 10.79 18.73
N ARG A 58 21.70 11.17 19.95
CA ARG A 58 22.84 10.53 20.63
C ARG A 58 22.58 9.06 20.90
N MET A 59 21.40 8.71 21.41
CA MET A 59 21.01 7.31 21.62
C MET A 59 21.02 6.53 20.31
N SER A 60 20.70 7.16 19.17
CA SER A 60 20.72 6.49 17.86
C SER A 60 22.12 6.05 17.41
N LEU A 61 23.20 6.62 17.94
CA LEU A 61 24.57 6.22 17.61
C LEU A 61 24.95 4.87 18.25
N GLU A 62 24.44 4.61 19.46
CA GLU A 62 24.73 3.40 20.25
C GLU A 62 23.61 2.35 20.16
N SER A 63 22.48 2.69 19.55
CA SER A 63 21.33 1.80 19.38
C SER A 63 21.49 0.81 18.22
N ARG A 64 20.81 -0.34 18.33
CA ARG A 64 20.74 -1.35 17.27
C ARG A 64 19.79 -0.93 16.14
N LYS A 65 20.06 -1.42 14.92
CA LYS A 65 19.23 -1.18 13.71
C LYS A 65 18.46 -2.42 13.26
N ASP A 66 18.90 -3.60 13.66
CA ASP A 66 18.36 -4.93 13.34
C ASP A 66 17.17 -5.31 14.25
N THR A 67 16.19 -4.41 14.40
CA THR A 67 15.05 -4.64 15.32
C THR A 67 14.04 -5.69 14.87
N THR A 68 14.01 -6.02 13.59
CA THR A 68 13.10 -7.01 12.99
C THR A 68 13.71 -8.40 12.89
N VAL A 69 14.95 -8.59 13.35
CA VAL A 69 15.59 -9.91 13.39
C VAL A 69 15.15 -10.64 14.67
N PRO A 70 14.54 -11.84 14.59
CA PRO A 70 13.83 -12.48 15.69
C PRO A 70 14.64 -12.92 16.93
N ALA A 71 15.91 -13.31 16.79
CA ALA A 71 16.72 -13.86 17.88
C ALA A 71 17.99 -13.02 18.16
N PRO A 72 18.51 -13.02 19.40
CA PRO A 72 19.88 -12.56 19.63
C PRO A 72 20.87 -13.49 18.90
N TYR A 73 22.02 -12.96 18.48
CA TYR A 73 23.04 -13.73 17.74
C TYR A 73 23.67 -14.86 18.57
N ASP A 74 23.51 -14.82 19.90
CA ASP A 74 23.99 -15.82 20.84
C ASP A 74 22.93 -16.04 21.93
N VAL A 75 22.09 -17.05 21.74
CA VAL A 75 21.01 -17.41 22.68
C VAL A 75 21.59 -18.07 23.93
N GLU A 76 22.75 -18.70 23.84
CA GLU A 76 23.36 -19.41 24.97
C GLU A 76 23.93 -18.45 26.02
N ALA A 77 24.46 -17.32 25.58
CA ALA A 77 24.97 -16.27 26.49
C ALA A 77 23.86 -15.39 27.11
N VAL A 78 22.67 -15.34 26.49
CA VAL A 78 21.62 -14.35 26.82
C VAL A 78 20.40 -14.96 27.50
N ALA A 79 20.10 -16.24 27.27
CA ALA A 79 18.88 -16.88 27.78
C ALA A 79 18.93 -17.08 29.31
N GLY A 80 17.95 -16.51 30.01
CA GLY A 80 17.65 -16.81 31.41
C GLY A 80 16.92 -18.15 31.58
N PRO A 81 16.59 -18.53 32.84
CA PRO A 81 16.06 -19.86 33.19
C PRO A 81 14.79 -20.27 32.42
N TYR A 82 13.88 -19.30 32.19
CA TYR A 82 12.59 -19.51 31.53
C TYR A 82 12.55 -18.96 30.09
N ASP A 83 13.66 -18.47 29.56
CA ASP A 83 13.69 -17.84 28.22
C ASP A 83 13.52 -18.83 27.06
N ARG A 84 13.79 -20.11 27.33
CA ARG A 84 13.61 -21.22 26.38
C ARG A 84 12.20 -21.79 26.39
N GLU A 85 11.36 -21.36 27.33
CA GLU A 85 9.99 -21.82 27.45
C GLU A 85 9.04 -20.88 26.71
N SER A 86 8.02 -21.47 26.09
CA SER A 86 6.93 -20.71 25.46
C SER A 86 5.75 -20.62 26.42
N PHE A 87 5.30 -19.39 26.67
CA PHE A 87 4.16 -19.04 27.51
C PHE A 87 2.93 -18.69 26.67
N LEU A 88 3.06 -18.75 25.34
CA LEU A 88 1.96 -18.69 24.39
C LEU A 88 1.15 -20.00 24.40
N PRO A 89 -0.17 -19.95 24.12
CA PRO A 89 -1.02 -21.13 24.09
C PRO A 89 -0.61 -22.12 22.98
N LYS A 90 -0.75 -23.44 23.26
CA LYS A 90 -0.11 -24.53 22.50
C LYS A 90 -0.97 -25.18 21.41
N THR A 91 -2.27 -24.93 21.31
CA THR A 91 -3.11 -25.61 20.30
C THR A 91 -2.98 -24.95 18.92
N ALA A 92 -3.15 -25.72 17.83
CA ALA A 92 -3.01 -25.22 16.46
C ALA A 92 -4.06 -24.15 16.05
N VAL A 93 -5.18 -24.08 16.79
CA VAL A 93 -6.22 -23.03 16.67
C VAL A 93 -5.89 -21.81 17.55
N GLU A 94 -5.05 -21.96 18.58
CA GLU A 94 -4.58 -20.89 19.47
C GLU A 94 -3.16 -20.39 19.16
N GLY A 95 -2.44 -21.04 18.25
CA GLY A 95 -1.12 -20.61 17.82
C GLY A 95 -1.20 -19.29 17.07
N LEU A 96 -0.23 -18.39 17.31
CA LEU A 96 -0.16 -17.14 16.54
C LEU A 96 -0.08 -17.44 15.05
N SER A 97 -1.04 -16.90 14.30
CA SER A 97 -1.04 -16.85 12.84
C SER A 97 -0.27 -15.62 12.34
N TRP A 98 -0.02 -15.55 11.03
CA TRP A 98 0.57 -14.36 10.42
C TRP A 98 -0.36 -13.16 10.56
N ARG A 99 0.20 -12.00 10.89
CA ARG A 99 -0.60 -10.77 10.92
C ARG A 99 -1.16 -10.45 9.53
N ALA A 100 -2.48 -10.27 9.45
CA ALA A 100 -3.20 -10.07 8.18
C ALA A 100 -2.63 -8.90 7.35
N GLY A 101 -2.39 -9.15 6.06
CA GLY A 101 -1.85 -8.17 5.10
C GLY A 101 -0.31 -8.08 5.03
N ASN A 102 0.43 -8.87 5.83
CA ASN A 102 1.89 -9.02 5.81
C ASN A 102 2.70 -7.70 5.68
N LYS A 103 2.18 -6.62 6.28
CA LYS A 103 2.79 -5.29 6.23
C LYS A 103 2.98 -4.78 7.64
N ALA A 104 4.24 -4.67 8.07
CA ALA A 104 4.58 -4.04 9.34
C ALA A 104 4.15 -2.56 9.33
N PRO A 105 3.65 -2.03 10.46
CA PRO A 105 3.31 -0.61 10.54
C PRO A 105 4.56 0.24 10.37
N LYS A 106 4.37 1.44 9.83
CA LYS A 106 5.43 2.42 9.63
C LYS A 106 5.87 2.93 11.00
N ILE A 107 7.13 2.70 11.35
CA ILE A 107 7.77 3.17 12.57
C ILE A 107 8.96 4.02 12.17
N PRO A 108 8.97 5.32 12.50
CA PRO A 108 10.10 6.19 12.23
C PRO A 108 11.39 5.70 12.90
N GLY A 109 12.54 6.08 12.35
CA GLY A 109 13.86 5.70 12.85
C GLY A 109 14.29 6.39 14.14
N PHE A 110 13.36 6.75 15.03
CA PHE A 110 13.67 7.29 16.35
C PHE A 110 13.85 6.15 17.36
N VAL A 111 14.74 6.33 18.33
CA VAL A 111 15.03 5.39 19.43
C VAL A 111 14.04 5.61 20.58
N ALA A 112 13.84 6.86 20.99
CA ALA A 112 12.87 7.24 22.01
C ALA A 112 12.28 8.63 21.68
N PRO A 113 10.94 8.83 21.74
CA PRO A 113 9.93 7.78 21.89
C PRO A 113 9.84 6.90 20.64
N GLN A 114 9.72 5.58 20.81
CA GLN A 114 9.46 4.64 19.72
C GLN A 114 7.93 4.53 19.53
N ARG A 115 7.43 4.92 18.35
CA ARG A 115 5.98 4.95 18.03
C ARG A 115 5.70 4.46 16.62
N GLN A 116 4.51 3.92 16.40
CA GLN A 116 3.98 3.70 15.06
C GLN A 116 3.21 4.92 14.54
N VAL A 117 3.37 5.21 13.26
CA VAL A 117 2.68 6.32 12.57
C VAL A 117 1.63 5.82 11.56
N SER A 118 1.52 4.52 11.37
CA SER A 118 0.42 3.87 10.65
C SER A 118 -0.29 2.87 11.57
N ASP A 119 -1.52 2.49 11.22
CA ASP A 119 -2.29 1.44 11.90
C ASP A 119 -2.55 1.71 13.40
N ILE A 120 -2.77 2.99 13.74
CA ILE A 120 -3.00 3.48 15.11
C ILE A 120 -4.33 2.94 15.65
N ALA A 121 -4.34 2.47 16.91
CA ALA A 121 -5.56 2.01 17.57
C ALA A 121 -6.54 3.18 17.84
N SER A 122 -7.84 2.90 17.67
CA SER A 122 -8.90 3.85 17.99
C SER A 122 -8.94 4.20 19.48
N SER A 123 -9.58 5.32 19.84
CA SER A 123 -9.74 5.71 21.24
C SER A 123 -10.53 4.69 22.05
N GLU A 124 -11.48 4.00 21.42
CA GLU A 124 -12.27 2.91 22.02
C GLU A 124 -11.42 1.66 22.23
N MET A 125 -10.64 1.25 21.23
CA MET A 125 -9.72 0.11 21.32
C MET A 125 -8.72 0.33 22.46
N LYS A 126 -8.13 1.53 22.58
CA LYS A 126 -7.22 1.86 23.68
C LYS A 126 -7.89 1.75 25.06
N LYS A 127 -9.15 2.17 25.20
CA LYS A 127 -9.91 1.99 26.47
C LYS A 127 -10.09 0.51 26.80
N ILE A 128 -10.38 -0.34 25.81
CA ILE A 128 -10.53 -1.78 26.00
C ILE A 128 -9.18 -2.41 26.40
N MET A 129 -8.08 -1.98 25.80
CA MET A 129 -6.73 -2.45 26.16
C MET A 129 -6.37 -2.09 27.61
N TYR A 130 -6.61 -0.84 28.05
CA TYR A 130 -6.41 -0.45 29.44
C TYR A 130 -7.33 -1.22 30.41
N ALA A 131 -8.61 -1.37 30.07
CA ALA A 131 -9.54 -2.16 30.88
C ALA A 131 -9.12 -3.63 31.01
N HIS A 132 -8.48 -4.20 29.97
CA HIS A 132 -7.93 -5.55 30.04
C HIS A 132 -6.71 -5.64 30.98
N LEU A 133 -5.81 -4.65 30.96
CA LEU A 133 -4.70 -4.59 31.93
C LEU A 133 -5.22 -4.47 33.37
N ASP A 134 -6.20 -3.60 33.60
CA ASP A 134 -6.82 -3.44 34.92
C ASP A 134 -7.51 -4.73 35.38
N ALA A 135 -8.19 -5.44 34.49
CA ALA A 135 -8.80 -6.74 34.79
C ALA A 135 -7.75 -7.83 35.11
N LEU A 136 -6.63 -7.85 34.39
CA LEU A 136 -5.53 -8.80 34.62
C LEU A 136 -4.84 -8.53 35.96
N VAL A 137 -4.64 -7.25 36.32
CA VAL A 137 -4.13 -6.83 37.63
C VAL A 137 -5.13 -7.20 38.73
N ALA A 138 -6.42 -6.92 38.55
CA ALA A 138 -7.45 -7.25 39.54
C ALA A 138 -7.56 -8.76 39.80
N ALA A 139 -7.44 -9.59 38.76
CA ALA A 139 -7.41 -11.05 38.90
C ALA A 139 -6.16 -11.56 39.63
N ASN A 140 -5.05 -10.82 39.55
CA ASN A 140 -3.74 -11.22 40.07
C ASN A 140 -3.17 -10.19 41.08
N ASP A 141 -4.03 -9.57 41.89
CA ASP A 141 -3.65 -8.46 42.80
C ASP A 141 -2.54 -8.84 43.79
N HIS A 142 -2.42 -10.13 44.12
CA HIS A 142 -1.36 -10.65 44.99
C HIS A 142 0.06 -10.51 44.39
N VAL A 143 0.20 -10.35 43.06
CA VAL A 143 1.49 -10.36 42.34
C VAL A 143 1.66 -9.15 41.42
N LEU A 144 0.58 -8.66 40.80
CA LEU A 144 0.60 -7.54 39.85
C LEU A 144 0.07 -6.26 40.50
N GLN A 145 0.55 -5.12 40.06
CA GLN A 145 0.03 -3.80 40.43
C GLN A 145 0.02 -2.85 39.22
N THR A 146 -0.91 -1.89 39.22
CA THR A 146 -0.85 -0.75 38.30
C THR A 146 0.08 0.31 38.88
N GLN A 147 1.08 0.73 38.11
CA GLN A 147 2.06 1.75 38.49
C GLN A 147 2.26 2.77 37.36
N THR A 148 2.92 3.88 37.66
CA THR A 148 3.32 4.85 36.63
C THR A 148 4.55 4.32 35.88
N SER A 149 4.50 4.32 34.55
CA SER A 149 5.63 3.92 33.69
C SER A 149 6.89 4.73 34.01
N VAL A 150 8.00 4.01 34.18
CA VAL A 150 9.34 4.57 34.44
C VAL A 150 9.99 5.02 33.13
N LEU A 151 9.68 4.34 32.03
CA LEU A 151 10.28 4.58 30.72
C LEU A 151 9.50 5.60 29.87
N GLU A 152 8.19 5.71 30.09
CA GLU A 152 7.29 6.54 29.27
C GLU A 152 6.64 7.71 30.04
N GLY A 153 6.75 7.73 31.38
CA GLY A 153 5.90 8.46 32.32
C GLY A 153 5.40 9.88 31.94
N PRO A 154 4.20 10.30 32.39
CA PRO A 154 3.30 9.62 33.33
C PRO A 154 2.17 8.86 32.61
N VAL A 155 2.40 7.58 32.31
CA VAL A 155 1.43 6.68 31.66
C VAL A 155 1.19 5.46 32.56
N PRO A 156 -0.05 4.92 32.67
CA PRO A 156 -0.31 3.69 33.41
C PRO A 156 0.45 2.50 32.81
N ALA A 157 1.09 1.71 33.67
CA ALA A 157 1.82 0.51 33.32
C ALA A 157 1.50 -0.63 34.30
N MET A 158 1.56 -1.85 33.82
CA MET A 158 1.47 -3.06 34.63
C MET A 158 2.87 -3.45 35.11
N GLY A 159 3.02 -3.69 36.41
CA GLY A 159 4.30 -4.09 37.00
C GLY A 159 4.14 -5.05 38.17
N MET A 160 5.27 -5.54 38.66
CA MET A 160 5.34 -6.42 39.83
C MET A 160 5.00 -5.66 41.11
N ARG A 161 4.10 -6.23 41.91
CA ARG A 161 3.70 -5.65 43.20
C ARG A 161 4.89 -5.59 44.15
N ALA A 162 5.02 -4.46 44.85
CA ALA A 162 6.03 -4.25 45.89
C ALA A 162 7.50 -4.46 45.47
N PHE A 163 7.84 -4.35 44.17
CA PHE A 163 9.19 -4.60 43.63
C PHE A 163 10.31 -3.85 44.38
N LEU A 164 10.09 -2.58 44.74
CA LEU A 164 11.08 -1.75 45.46
C LEU A 164 11.21 -2.11 46.95
N GLN A 165 10.24 -2.85 47.51
CA GLN A 165 10.22 -3.29 48.91
C GLN A 165 10.82 -4.69 49.09
N THR A 166 10.90 -5.49 48.01
CA THR A 166 11.62 -6.77 47.98
C THR A 166 13.13 -6.54 48.09
N ASP A 167 13.84 -7.39 48.83
CA ASP A 167 15.30 -7.36 48.95
C ASP A 167 15.97 -7.54 47.58
N GLU A 168 17.11 -6.86 47.38
CA GLU A 168 17.78 -6.77 46.08
C GLU A 168 18.22 -8.14 45.52
N GLN A 169 18.51 -9.08 46.41
CA GLN A 169 18.88 -10.46 46.09
C GLN A 169 17.72 -11.26 45.46
N ASP A 170 16.47 -10.97 45.87
CA ASP A 170 15.27 -11.73 45.48
C ASP A 170 14.53 -11.10 44.28
N ARG A 171 14.99 -9.95 43.78
CA ARG A 171 14.40 -9.27 42.61
C ARG A 171 14.77 -9.98 41.31
N PRO A 172 13.80 -10.31 40.44
CA PRO A 172 14.07 -10.86 39.10
C PRO A 172 15.01 -9.95 38.31
N GLU A 173 16.12 -10.50 37.82
CA GLU A 173 17.18 -9.76 37.12
C GLU A 173 16.64 -8.99 35.90
N ILE A 174 15.74 -9.62 35.16
CA ILE A 174 15.13 -9.07 33.94
C ILE A 174 14.30 -7.81 34.16
N LEU A 175 13.77 -7.60 35.38
CA LEU A 175 12.92 -6.45 35.74
C LEU A 175 13.69 -5.32 36.44
N ARG A 176 14.99 -5.50 36.73
CA ARG A 176 15.79 -4.50 37.46
C ARG A 176 15.93 -3.19 36.68
N SER A 177 16.16 -3.26 35.37
CA SER A 177 16.32 -2.11 34.49
C SER A 177 15.01 -1.34 34.28
N THR A 178 13.86 -2.01 34.35
CA THR A 178 12.53 -1.41 34.23
C THR A 178 11.88 -1.08 35.59
N ARG A 179 12.62 -1.28 36.70
CA ARG A 179 12.13 -1.12 38.09
C ARG A 179 10.80 -1.83 38.35
N GLY A 180 10.66 -3.05 37.85
CA GLY A 180 9.45 -3.88 38.03
C GLY A 180 8.35 -3.66 37.00
N GLU A 181 8.50 -2.73 36.04
CA GLU A 181 7.56 -2.53 34.95
C GLU A 181 7.65 -3.67 33.92
N MET A 182 6.51 -4.26 33.58
CA MET A 182 6.39 -5.40 32.67
C MET A 182 5.77 -5.02 31.34
N CYS A 183 4.78 -4.11 31.34
CA CYS A 183 4.03 -3.73 30.15
C CYS A 183 3.42 -2.33 30.26
N HIS A 184 3.50 -1.53 29.20
CA HIS A 184 2.78 -0.26 29.09
C HIS A 184 2.26 -0.01 27.67
N ILE A 185 1.13 0.68 27.57
CA ILE A 185 0.48 1.05 26.30
C ILE A 185 0.80 2.51 26.00
N HIS A 186 1.20 2.80 24.77
CA HIS A 186 1.43 4.17 24.33
C HIS A 186 0.09 4.90 24.10
N PRO A 187 -0.21 5.99 24.82
CA PRO A 187 -1.48 6.71 24.65
C PRO A 187 -1.73 7.27 23.24
N PRO A 188 -0.71 7.78 22.49
CA PRO A 188 -0.92 8.33 21.15
C PRO A 188 -1.43 7.29 20.15
N ASP A 189 -0.74 6.15 20.05
CA ASP A 189 -0.86 5.20 18.94
C ASP A 189 -1.41 3.81 19.35
N GLY A 190 -1.38 3.47 20.64
CA GLY A 190 -1.83 2.19 21.16
C GLY A 190 -0.83 1.04 20.96
N SER A 191 0.38 1.33 20.48
CA SER A 191 1.45 0.34 20.49
C SER A 191 1.86 0.01 21.94
N THR A 192 2.41 -1.18 22.17
CA THR A 192 2.65 -1.69 23.52
C THR A 192 4.10 -2.12 23.68
N HIS A 193 4.74 -1.70 24.76
CA HIS A 193 6.01 -2.28 25.18
C HIS A 193 5.76 -3.33 26.25
N LEU A 194 6.40 -4.49 26.12
CA LEU A 194 6.40 -5.51 27.17
C LEU A 194 7.63 -6.41 27.16
N ILE A 195 7.82 -7.11 28.27
CA ILE A 195 8.87 -8.12 28.48
C ILE A 195 8.28 -9.51 28.29
N MET A 196 8.91 -10.34 27.45
CA MET A 196 8.47 -11.71 27.15
C MET A 196 9.66 -12.66 26.92
N SER A 197 9.43 -13.97 26.94
CA SER A 197 10.49 -14.96 26.73
C SER A 197 11.12 -14.83 25.34
N LEU A 198 12.39 -15.19 25.19
CA LEU A 198 13.08 -15.11 23.89
C LEU A 198 12.43 -16.00 22.82
N VAL A 199 11.86 -17.14 23.19
CA VAL A 199 11.12 -18.02 22.26
C VAL A 199 9.83 -17.36 21.76
N ASP A 200 9.06 -16.76 22.66
CA ASP A 200 7.81 -16.08 22.28
C ASP A 200 8.09 -14.79 21.50
N GLN A 201 9.13 -14.04 21.89
CA GLN A 201 9.61 -12.86 21.18
C GLN A 201 10.00 -13.22 19.73
N LYS A 202 10.78 -14.29 19.54
CA LYS A 202 11.16 -14.78 18.21
C LYS A 202 9.91 -15.03 17.36
N ARG A 203 8.93 -15.74 17.91
CA ARG A 203 7.69 -16.10 17.22
C ARG A 203 6.85 -14.87 16.85
N VAL A 204 6.70 -13.92 17.77
CA VAL A 204 5.98 -12.64 17.54
C VAL A 204 6.62 -11.80 16.44
N ILE A 205 7.95 -11.78 16.35
CA ILE A 205 8.67 -11.02 15.32
C ILE A 205 8.57 -11.71 13.96
N GLU A 206 8.78 -13.04 13.91
CA GLU A 206 8.69 -13.82 12.66
C GLU A 206 7.31 -13.69 12.02
N LEU A 207 6.25 -13.69 12.82
CA LEU A 207 4.86 -13.60 12.35
C LEU A 207 4.35 -12.17 12.13
N GLY A 208 5.20 -11.15 12.33
CA GLY A 208 4.87 -9.76 12.03
C GLY A 208 4.00 -9.04 13.07
N TRP A 209 3.98 -9.50 14.32
CA TRP A 209 3.21 -8.88 15.43
C TRP A 209 4.00 -7.85 16.23
N GLY A 210 5.33 -7.85 16.12
CA GLY A 210 6.17 -6.90 16.84
C GLY A 210 7.60 -6.82 16.31
N ARG A 211 8.43 -6.05 17.00
CA ARG A 211 9.88 -5.91 16.78
C ARG A 211 10.59 -5.65 18.10
N ARG A 212 11.90 -5.79 18.16
CA ARG A 212 12.68 -5.42 19.35
C ARG A 212 12.77 -3.90 19.53
N HIS A 213 12.95 -3.45 20.77
CA HIS A 213 13.31 -2.06 21.03
C HIS A 213 14.77 -1.81 20.66
N ARG A 214 15.11 -0.62 20.14
CA ARG A 214 16.46 -0.34 19.62
C ARG A 214 17.57 -0.34 20.68
N LEU A 215 17.21 -0.16 21.95
CA LEU A 215 18.11 -0.24 23.11
C LEU A 215 18.14 -1.62 23.79
N SER A 216 17.39 -2.61 23.29
CA SER A 216 17.43 -3.97 23.85
C SER A 216 18.82 -4.58 23.69
N GLY A 217 19.40 -5.12 24.77
CA GLY A 217 20.70 -5.79 24.73
C GLY A 217 21.91 -4.84 24.66
N GLY A 218 21.72 -3.55 24.93
CA GLY A 218 22.77 -2.52 24.98
C GLY A 218 23.12 -2.06 26.41
N GLY A 219 22.77 -2.84 27.44
CA GLY A 219 23.02 -2.52 28.85
C GLY A 219 21.92 -1.70 29.55
N MET A 220 21.13 -0.90 28.82
CA MET A 220 20.01 -0.13 29.38
C MET A 220 18.69 -0.91 29.48
N LEU A 221 18.40 -1.79 28.52
CA LEU A 221 17.19 -2.61 28.49
C LEU A 221 17.55 -4.07 28.21
N PRO A 222 16.78 -5.03 28.75
CA PRO A 222 17.02 -6.45 28.52
C PRO A 222 16.69 -6.83 27.07
N TRP A 223 17.22 -7.96 26.61
CA TRP A 223 16.95 -8.47 25.26
C TRP A 223 15.47 -8.78 25.01
N ASN A 224 14.76 -9.14 26.07
CA ASN A 224 13.34 -9.48 26.13
C ASN A 224 12.39 -8.30 25.89
N TYR A 225 12.89 -7.07 25.90
CA TYR A 225 12.07 -5.87 25.80
C TYR A 225 11.58 -5.65 24.35
N THR A 226 10.29 -5.86 24.14
CA THR A 226 9.66 -5.97 22.81
C THR A 226 8.68 -4.83 22.57
N PHE A 227 8.60 -4.38 21.31
CA PHE A 227 7.60 -3.45 20.80
C PHE A 227 6.53 -4.23 20.04
N ILE A 228 5.31 -4.26 20.56
CA ILE A 228 4.15 -4.91 19.94
C ILE A 228 3.30 -3.86 19.23
N TYR A 229 2.86 -4.22 18.03
CA TYR A 229 2.03 -3.35 17.22
C TYR A 229 0.61 -3.22 17.78
N ALA A 230 0.01 -2.05 17.60
CA ALA A 230 -1.35 -1.77 18.04
C ALA A 230 -2.37 -2.65 17.29
N PRO A 231 -3.41 -3.19 17.96
CA PRO A 231 -4.45 -4.00 17.33
C PRO A 231 -5.41 -3.13 16.50
N ARG A 232 -5.80 -3.63 15.33
CA ARG A 232 -6.71 -2.95 14.38
C ARG A 232 -8.19 -3.31 14.56
N ASN A 233 -8.47 -4.53 15.00
CA ASN A 233 -9.81 -5.10 15.13
C ASN A 233 -9.88 -6.04 16.34
N ASP A 234 -11.06 -6.62 16.60
CA ASP A 234 -11.29 -7.49 17.77
C ASP A 234 -10.51 -8.81 17.72
N GLU A 235 -10.20 -9.32 16.52
CA GLU A 235 -9.37 -10.50 16.31
C GLU A 235 -7.91 -10.23 16.70
N GLU A 236 -7.31 -9.14 16.21
CA GLU A 236 -5.97 -8.73 16.61
C GLU A 236 -5.91 -8.38 18.10
N LEU A 237 -7.00 -7.86 18.68
CA LEU A 237 -7.11 -7.63 20.12
C LEU A 237 -7.05 -8.95 20.90
N ALA A 238 -7.67 -10.03 20.43
CA ALA A 238 -7.58 -11.35 21.07
C ALA A 238 -6.14 -11.91 21.06
N VAL A 239 -5.42 -11.73 19.96
CA VAL A 239 -4.00 -12.07 19.85
C VAL A 239 -3.15 -11.19 20.79
N TRP A 240 -3.40 -9.89 20.83
CA TRP A 240 -2.72 -8.96 21.74
C TRP A 240 -2.91 -9.35 23.21
N LYS A 241 -4.14 -9.71 23.63
CA LYS A 241 -4.42 -10.20 24.99
C LYS A 241 -3.59 -11.44 25.32
N SER A 242 -3.45 -12.36 24.37
CA SER A 242 -2.64 -13.58 24.52
C SER A 242 -1.15 -13.27 24.69
N ILE A 243 -0.61 -12.31 23.92
CA ILE A 243 0.78 -11.84 24.05
C ILE A 243 1.03 -11.19 25.41
N VAL A 244 0.11 -10.33 25.86
CA VAL A 244 0.22 -9.64 27.17
C VAL A 244 0.18 -10.64 28.32
N HIS A 245 -0.73 -11.63 28.26
CA HIS A 245 -0.80 -12.70 29.25
C HIS A 245 0.47 -13.55 29.28
N ALA A 246 1.03 -13.90 28.11
CA ALA A 246 2.29 -14.64 28.02
C ALA A 246 3.46 -13.85 28.61
N GLY A 247 3.54 -12.53 28.33
CA GLY A 247 4.54 -11.64 28.92
C GLY A 247 4.45 -11.55 30.45
N ALA A 248 3.24 -11.39 31.00
CA ALA A 248 3.01 -11.40 32.44
C ALA A 248 3.39 -12.74 33.08
N SER A 249 3.00 -13.86 32.45
CA SER A 249 3.29 -15.21 32.92
C SER A 249 4.79 -15.48 32.96
N PHE A 250 5.53 -15.07 31.91
CA PHE A 250 6.98 -15.17 31.85
C PHE A 250 7.66 -14.34 32.95
N CYS A 251 7.24 -13.09 33.15
CA CYS A 251 7.83 -12.21 34.17
C CYS A 251 7.62 -12.73 35.61
N CYS A 252 6.57 -13.54 35.83
CA CYS A 252 6.23 -14.12 37.12
C CYS A 252 6.60 -15.59 37.29
N ALA A 253 7.13 -16.26 36.25
CA ALA A 253 7.37 -17.71 36.23
C ALA A 253 8.20 -18.23 37.41
N SER A 254 9.14 -17.42 37.93
CA SER A 254 10.00 -17.81 39.05
C SER A 254 9.31 -17.83 40.42
N PHE A 255 8.13 -17.21 40.59
CA PHE A 255 7.52 -17.01 41.90
C PHE A 255 5.99 -17.09 41.98
N ALA A 256 5.24 -16.98 40.87
CA ALA A 256 3.79 -17.14 40.87
C ALA A 256 3.21 -17.51 39.50
N GLN A 257 2.11 -18.26 39.50
CA GLN A 257 1.33 -18.56 38.30
C GLN A 257 0.26 -17.48 38.07
N ILE A 258 0.21 -16.92 36.87
CA ILE A 258 -0.78 -15.90 36.49
C ILE A 258 -2.09 -16.58 36.06
N GLN A 259 -3.21 -16.11 36.62
CA GLN A 259 -4.55 -16.54 36.22
C GLN A 259 -4.98 -15.82 34.95
N ALA A 260 -5.41 -16.60 33.95
CA ALA A 260 -5.97 -16.09 32.71
C ALA A 260 -7.35 -15.45 32.96
N VAL A 261 -7.59 -14.30 32.35
CA VAL A 261 -8.88 -13.62 32.41
C VAL A 261 -9.78 -14.16 31.29
N ASN A 262 -10.61 -15.18 31.58
CA ASN A 262 -11.61 -15.69 30.65
C ASN A 262 -12.78 -14.70 30.53
N ILE A 263 -12.68 -13.75 29.60
CA ILE A 263 -13.84 -12.99 29.14
C ILE A 263 -14.34 -13.69 27.88
N GLY A 264 -15.27 -14.63 28.07
CA GLY A 264 -16.13 -15.06 26.97
C GLY A 264 -16.80 -13.84 26.34
N LEU A 265 -17.10 -13.94 25.04
CA LEU A 265 -17.97 -13.02 24.30
C LEU A 265 -19.32 -12.88 25.02
N CYS A 266 -19.37 -12.08 26.07
CA CYS A 266 -20.57 -11.79 26.82
C CYS A 266 -21.19 -10.55 26.20
N LYS A 267 -22.21 -10.79 25.39
CA LYS A 267 -23.29 -9.83 25.16
C LYS A 267 -23.65 -9.18 26.50
N THR A 268 -23.57 -7.86 26.56
CA THR A 268 -24.27 -6.98 27.53
C THR A 268 -24.16 -7.33 29.02
N LEU A 269 -23.44 -6.51 29.79
CA LEU A 269 -23.73 -6.30 31.22
C LEU A 269 -23.76 -4.79 31.54
N PRO A 270 -24.50 -4.38 32.59
CA PRO A 270 -25.27 -3.14 32.60
C PRO A 270 -24.48 -1.93 33.07
N VAL A 271 -24.78 -0.79 32.47
CA VAL A 271 -24.41 0.53 32.98
C VAL A 271 -25.26 0.83 34.21
N SER A 272 -24.74 0.52 35.39
CA SER A 272 -25.22 1.09 36.65
C SER A 272 -24.13 1.04 37.71
N LEU A 273 -23.19 1.99 37.68
CA LEU A 273 -22.43 2.39 38.87
C LEU A 273 -22.24 3.91 38.85
N SER A 274 -22.73 4.51 39.93
CA SER A 274 -22.78 5.92 40.23
C SER A 274 -21.40 6.55 40.37
N LEU A 275 -21.23 7.73 39.76
CA LEU A 275 -20.15 8.66 40.06
C LEU A 275 -20.41 9.32 41.43
N SER A 276 -19.96 8.65 42.49
CA SER A 276 -19.71 9.26 43.80
C SER A 276 -18.66 8.43 44.53
N ASP A 277 -17.61 9.11 44.99
CA ASP A 277 -16.54 8.66 45.89
C ASP A 277 -15.34 7.90 45.29
N VAL A 278 -14.31 8.64 44.85
CA VAL A 278 -12.95 8.55 45.42
C VAL A 278 -12.28 9.93 45.28
N GLY A 279 -12.03 10.59 46.40
CA GLY A 279 -11.24 11.83 46.45
C GLY A 279 -9.74 11.53 46.56
N PHE A 280 -8.93 12.34 45.87
CA PHE A 280 -7.54 12.61 46.27
C PHE A 280 -7.27 14.10 46.05
N GLY A 281 -7.04 14.81 47.14
CA GLY A 281 -6.63 16.21 47.13
C GLY A 281 -5.11 16.34 47.04
N VAL A 282 -4.64 17.28 46.23
CA VAL A 282 -3.34 17.94 46.40
C VAL A 282 -3.48 19.41 45.96
N GLN A 283 -3.11 20.32 46.86
CA GLN A 283 -3.02 21.77 46.64
C GLN A 283 -1.98 22.13 45.57
N PRO A 284 -2.06 23.34 44.98
CA PRO A 284 -0.86 24.17 44.96
C PRO A 284 -1.14 25.63 45.35
N GLN A 285 -0.28 26.16 46.22
CA GLN A 285 -0.15 27.59 46.49
C GLN A 285 0.85 28.28 45.54
N LEU A 286 0.61 29.59 45.38
CA LEU A 286 1.51 30.69 44.95
C LEU A 286 1.48 31.18 43.48
N ARG A 287 0.56 32.14 43.26
CA ARG A 287 0.69 33.53 42.71
C ARG A 287 1.71 33.83 41.57
N PRO A 288 1.32 34.72 40.63
CA PRO A 288 1.59 36.16 40.83
C PRO A 288 0.39 37.10 40.59
N ARG A 289 0.49 38.27 41.26
CA ARG A 289 -0.40 39.44 41.22
C ARG A 289 -0.48 40.10 39.84
N VAL A 290 -1.67 40.52 39.40
CA VAL A 290 -1.88 41.80 38.69
C VAL A 290 -3.23 42.42 39.13
N ARG A 291 -3.23 43.75 39.22
CA ARG A 291 -4.12 44.68 39.94
C ARG A 291 -5.58 44.73 39.45
N LEU A 292 -6.48 44.86 40.43
CA LEU A 292 -7.81 45.49 40.30
C LEU A 292 -7.68 47.01 40.05
N ARG A 293 -8.52 47.53 39.15
CA ARG A 293 -9.03 48.91 39.20
C ARG A 293 -10.55 48.87 38.98
N ARG A 294 -11.31 49.34 39.97
CA ARG A 294 -12.62 50.00 39.76
C ARG A 294 -12.38 51.52 39.80
N PRO A 295 -13.20 52.31 39.08
CA PRO A 295 -14.19 53.19 39.73
C PRO A 295 -15.55 53.14 38.98
N THR A 296 -16.73 52.97 39.60
CA THR A 296 -17.62 53.91 40.34
C THR A 296 -18.42 54.93 39.51
N LEU A 297 -19.72 55.04 39.86
CA LEU A 297 -20.71 56.15 39.71
C LEU A 297 -21.50 56.16 38.37
N HIS A 298 -22.83 56.40 38.30
CA HIS A 298 -23.81 56.96 39.25
C HIS A 298 -25.26 56.77 38.72
N ARG A 299 -26.23 56.57 39.64
CA ARG A 299 -27.60 57.20 39.79
C ARG A 299 -28.56 57.27 38.60
N ASP A 300 -29.89 57.34 38.74
CA ASP A 300 -30.97 57.12 39.72
C ASP A 300 -32.23 57.50 38.89
N GLY A 301 -33.41 56.90 39.09
CA GLY A 301 -34.61 57.35 38.38
C GLY A 301 -35.85 56.49 38.53
N THR A 302 -36.53 56.69 39.64
CA THR A 302 -37.79 56.13 40.16
C THR A 302 -39.10 56.31 39.37
N ILE A 303 -39.98 55.30 39.50
CA ILE A 303 -41.45 55.31 39.82
C ILE A 303 -42.51 55.54 38.71
N ALA A 304 -43.54 54.67 38.78
CA ALA A 304 -44.79 54.50 38.00
C ALA A 304 -45.92 55.53 38.38
N PRO A 305 -47.26 55.34 38.18
CA PRO A 305 -48.07 54.45 37.31
C PRO A 305 -49.33 55.12 36.64
N THR A 306 -50.12 54.30 35.92
CA THR A 306 -51.62 54.25 35.78
C THR A 306 -52.47 55.23 34.94
N GLN A 307 -53.15 54.62 33.93
CA GLN A 307 -54.61 54.60 33.60
C GLN A 307 -55.40 55.76 32.93
N TYR A 308 -56.48 55.31 32.24
CA TYR A 308 -57.63 55.95 31.55
C TYR A 308 -57.37 56.40 30.10
N GLY A 309 -58.19 56.14 29.07
CA GLY A 309 -59.56 55.62 28.92
C GLY A 309 -60.34 56.48 27.90
N GLU A 310 -61.28 55.88 27.15
CA GLU A 310 -62.30 56.47 26.22
C GLU A 310 -61.92 56.64 24.71
N ALA A 311 -62.55 55.88 23.79
CA ALA A 311 -63.84 56.09 23.08
C ALA A 311 -63.65 56.94 21.80
N ALA A 312 -64.32 56.79 20.65
CA ALA A 312 -65.24 55.83 20.05
C ALA A 312 -65.25 56.06 18.52
N ILE A 313 -65.43 54.97 17.76
CA ILE A 313 -66.30 54.80 16.58
C ILE A 313 -66.25 55.84 15.43
N GLY A 314 -65.86 55.34 14.25
CA GLY A 314 -66.29 55.86 12.94
C GLY A 314 -65.33 55.49 11.82
N TRP A 315 -65.84 54.91 10.72
CA TRP A 315 -65.14 54.51 9.48
C TRP A 315 -64.60 53.07 9.42
N ILE A 316 -65.50 52.12 9.66
CA ILE A 316 -65.37 50.68 9.38
C ILE A 316 -66.01 50.43 8.00
N GLY A 317 -65.20 50.03 7.01
CA GLY A 317 -65.70 49.69 5.67
C GLY A 317 -64.57 49.41 4.69
N GLY A 318 -63.74 50.42 4.39
CA GLY A 318 -62.57 50.26 3.52
C GLY A 318 -61.38 49.56 4.17
N ARG A 319 -61.19 49.72 5.50
CA ARG A 319 -60.04 49.12 6.22
C ARG A 319 -60.14 47.62 6.44
N TYR A 320 -61.32 47.00 6.34
CA TYR A 320 -61.48 45.58 6.64
C TYR A 320 -60.95 44.68 5.51
N LEU A 321 -61.00 45.13 4.25
CA LEU A 321 -60.47 44.37 3.12
C LEU A 321 -58.94 44.54 3.00
N GLU A 322 -58.40 45.74 3.24
CA GLU A 322 -56.97 45.99 3.39
C GLU A 322 -56.37 45.27 4.61
N GLN A 323 -57.04 45.26 5.77
CA GLN A 323 -56.58 44.51 6.95
C GLN A 323 -56.65 43.00 6.73
N LYS A 324 -57.64 42.46 6.01
CA LYS A 324 -57.66 41.02 5.73
C LYS A 324 -56.55 40.62 4.74
N LYS A 325 -56.26 41.46 3.73
CA LYS A 325 -55.12 41.25 2.81
C LYS A 325 -53.76 41.49 3.48
N GLN A 326 -53.63 42.46 4.38
CA GLN A 326 -52.43 42.68 5.17
C GLN A 326 -52.24 41.63 6.25
N SER A 327 -53.30 41.15 6.91
CA SER A 327 -53.21 40.03 7.86
C SER A 327 -52.91 38.73 7.15
N ILE A 328 -53.45 38.46 5.95
CA ILE A 328 -53.07 37.28 5.15
C ILE A 328 -51.64 37.41 4.61
N ARG A 329 -51.19 38.60 4.18
CA ARG A 329 -49.78 38.85 3.80
C ARG A 329 -48.83 38.82 4.98
N LYS A 330 -49.27 39.23 6.17
CA LYS A 330 -48.50 39.22 7.42
C LYS A 330 -48.47 37.83 8.03
N ILE A 331 -49.53 37.02 7.87
CA ILE A 331 -49.55 35.60 8.22
C ILE A 331 -48.72 34.79 7.21
N ARG A 332 -48.75 35.11 5.90
CA ARG A 332 -47.82 34.54 4.92
C ARG A 332 -46.38 34.97 5.18
N SER A 333 -46.12 36.25 5.47
CA SER A 333 -44.75 36.71 5.76
C SER A 333 -44.24 36.25 7.12
N LEU A 334 -45.09 36.02 8.11
CA LEU A 334 -44.72 35.40 9.39
C LEU A 334 -44.53 33.89 9.24
N SER A 335 -45.33 33.22 8.39
CA SER A 335 -45.11 31.82 8.02
C SER A 335 -43.82 31.65 7.20
N ASP A 336 -43.51 32.59 6.32
CA ASP A 336 -42.29 32.58 5.49
C ASP A 336 -41.06 33.02 6.30
N ALA A 337 -41.21 33.86 7.33
CA ALA A 337 -40.13 34.24 8.25
C ALA A 337 -39.82 33.18 9.33
N MET A 338 -40.79 32.32 9.69
CA MET A 338 -40.58 31.21 10.63
C MET A 338 -40.10 29.91 9.95
N ALA A 339 -39.98 29.90 8.62
CA ALA A 339 -39.54 28.74 7.84
C ALA A 339 -38.05 28.79 7.44
N ALA A 340 -37.34 29.89 7.72
CA ALA A 340 -35.90 29.96 7.53
C ALA A 340 -35.18 29.40 8.77
N PRO A 341 -34.21 28.49 8.62
CA PRO A 341 -33.38 28.05 9.75
C PRO A 341 -32.67 29.26 10.35
N ALA A 342 -32.65 29.34 11.68
CA ALA A 342 -31.99 30.44 12.38
C ALA A 342 -30.47 30.46 12.02
N PRO A 343 -29.77 31.59 12.17
CA PRO A 343 -28.32 31.62 12.05
C PRO A 343 -27.65 30.52 12.90
N PRO A 344 -26.48 29.98 12.52
CA PRO A 344 -25.86 28.85 13.21
C PRO A 344 -25.70 29.05 14.73
N GLU A 345 -25.37 30.27 15.14
CA GLU A 345 -25.23 30.66 16.57
C GLU A 345 -26.56 30.64 17.32
N ASP A 346 -27.65 31.07 16.67
CA ASP A 346 -29.00 31.05 17.24
C ASP A 346 -29.57 29.62 17.30
N GLN A 347 -29.21 28.74 16.36
CA GLN A 347 -29.63 27.32 16.40
C GLN A 347 -29.08 26.57 17.60
N VAL A 348 -27.82 26.83 17.97
CA VAL A 348 -27.19 26.21 19.15
C VAL A 348 -27.88 26.64 20.43
N ARG A 349 -28.24 27.93 20.55
CA ARG A 349 -29.02 28.44 21.69
C ARG A 349 -30.40 27.80 21.75
N LEU A 350 -31.14 27.80 20.63
CA LEU A 350 -32.47 27.20 20.55
C LEU A 350 -32.47 25.71 20.90
N LEU A 351 -31.43 24.97 20.47
CA LEU A 351 -31.26 23.57 20.85
C LEU A 351 -30.99 23.41 22.34
N SER A 352 -30.10 24.22 22.92
CA SER A 352 -29.79 24.18 24.36
C SER A 352 -31.04 24.42 25.21
N ASP A 353 -31.83 25.43 24.85
CA ASP A 353 -33.07 25.79 25.55
C ASP A 353 -34.09 24.63 25.48
N ALA A 354 -34.25 24.03 24.29
CA ALA A 354 -35.13 22.87 24.09
C ALA A 354 -34.65 21.64 24.89
N LEU A 355 -33.35 21.34 24.89
CA LEU A 355 -32.77 20.22 25.64
C LEU A 355 -32.92 20.42 27.16
N GLU A 356 -32.80 21.65 27.67
CA GLU A 356 -33.02 21.96 29.08
C GLU A 356 -34.49 21.75 29.47
N ALA A 357 -35.42 22.22 28.64
CA ALA A 357 -36.85 21.97 28.84
C ALA A 357 -37.17 20.46 28.84
N VAL A 358 -36.58 19.71 27.91
CA VAL A 358 -36.72 18.25 27.81
C VAL A 358 -36.19 17.55 29.06
N ARG A 359 -35.00 17.91 29.55
CA ARG A 359 -34.43 17.34 30.79
C ARG A 359 -35.29 17.65 32.01
N HIS A 360 -35.80 18.88 32.12
CA HIS A 360 -36.67 19.28 33.22
C HIS A 360 -37.96 18.47 33.24
N GLN A 361 -38.65 18.38 32.09
CA GLN A 361 -39.89 17.59 31.97
C GLN A 361 -39.65 16.09 32.16
N THR A 362 -38.52 15.55 31.69
CA THR A 362 -38.15 14.15 31.92
C THR A 362 -37.94 13.84 33.40
N GLY A 363 -37.32 14.75 34.15
CA GLY A 363 -37.15 14.61 35.60
C GLY A 363 -38.49 14.62 36.36
N LEU A 364 -39.44 15.46 35.93
CA LEU A 364 -40.80 15.48 36.49
C LEU A 364 -41.58 14.22 36.13
N MET A 365 -41.50 13.80 34.86
CA MET A 365 -42.13 12.57 34.35
C MET A 365 -41.71 11.36 35.17
N ARG A 366 -40.39 11.14 35.39
CA ARG A 366 -39.91 9.99 36.18
C ARG A 366 -40.45 10.00 37.61
N LYS A 367 -40.42 11.15 38.28
CA LYS A 367 -41.00 11.30 39.63
C LYS A 367 -42.50 10.96 39.66
N CYS A 368 -43.24 11.32 38.61
CA CYS A 368 -44.66 10.97 38.49
C CYS A 368 -44.87 9.47 38.20
N LEU A 369 -43.98 8.82 37.45
CA LEU A 369 -44.02 7.37 37.19
C LEU A 369 -43.67 6.55 38.44
N ASP A 370 -42.75 7.04 39.28
CA ASP A 370 -42.38 6.36 40.55
C ASP A 370 -43.50 6.44 41.61
N MET A 371 -44.43 7.39 41.47
CA MET A 371 -45.57 7.55 42.38
C MET A 371 -46.80 6.77 41.86
N PRO A 372 -47.31 5.78 42.60
CA PRO A 372 -48.47 4.99 42.15
C PRO A 372 -49.71 5.88 41.98
N GLY A 373 -50.45 5.68 40.88
CA GLY A 373 -51.68 6.41 40.56
C GLY A 373 -51.52 7.77 39.86
N LYS A 374 -50.29 8.23 39.58
CA LYS A 374 -50.02 9.51 38.89
C LYS A 374 -49.65 9.37 37.40
N LEU A 375 -50.10 8.30 36.75
CA LEU A 375 -49.80 8.03 35.34
C LEU A 375 -50.29 9.15 34.40
N MET A 376 -51.45 9.75 34.68
CA MET A 376 -51.99 10.85 33.87
C MET A 376 -51.13 12.12 33.94
N ASP A 377 -50.58 12.41 35.12
CA ASP A 377 -49.65 13.54 35.28
C ASP A 377 -48.35 13.27 34.53
N ALA A 378 -47.86 12.02 34.55
CA ALA A 378 -46.71 11.61 33.75
C ALA A 378 -46.98 11.76 32.24
N LEU A 379 -48.15 11.34 31.74
CA LEU A 379 -48.54 11.50 30.33
C LEU A 379 -48.67 12.98 29.93
N LYS A 380 -49.14 13.85 30.83
CA LYS A 380 -49.18 15.30 30.61
C LYS A 380 -47.77 15.92 30.53
N CYS A 381 -46.84 15.48 31.38
CA CYS A 381 -45.43 15.83 31.27
C CYS A 381 -44.84 15.33 29.94
N CYS A 382 -45.15 14.10 29.52
CA CYS A 382 -44.70 13.55 28.23
C CYS A 382 -45.27 14.34 27.05
N SER A 383 -46.54 14.74 27.09
CA SER A 383 -47.14 15.57 26.04
C SER A 383 -46.45 16.93 25.92
N THR A 384 -46.00 17.49 27.05
CA THR A 384 -45.27 18.77 27.07
C THR A 384 -43.84 18.60 26.54
N LEU A 385 -43.16 17.54 26.98
CA LEU A 385 -41.84 17.10 26.49
C LEU A 385 -41.83 16.93 24.96
N VAL A 386 -42.76 16.15 24.41
CA VAL A 386 -42.83 15.86 22.97
C VAL A 386 -43.29 17.08 22.15
N SER A 387 -43.90 18.08 22.80
CA SER A 387 -44.29 19.32 22.10
C SER A 387 -43.08 20.10 21.59
N GLU A 388 -41.89 19.91 22.17
CA GLU A 388 -40.64 20.52 21.68
C GLU A 388 -40.26 20.02 20.27
N LEU A 389 -40.61 18.79 19.91
CA LEU A 389 -40.42 18.24 18.56
C LEU A 389 -41.27 18.92 17.49
N ARG A 390 -42.17 19.83 17.86
CA ARG A 390 -42.97 20.60 16.89
C ARG A 390 -42.17 21.73 16.26
N THR A 391 -41.01 22.11 16.81
CA THR A 391 -40.17 23.18 16.27
C THR A 391 -39.84 22.94 14.79
N SER A 392 -39.75 24.02 14.01
CA SER A 392 -39.33 24.02 12.60
C SER A 392 -38.09 24.88 12.37
N SER A 393 -37.51 25.41 13.44
CA SER A 393 -36.39 26.35 13.40
C SER A 393 -35.02 25.68 13.53
N LEU A 394 -35.00 24.39 13.86
CA LEU A 394 -33.78 23.58 13.99
C LEU A 394 -33.46 22.88 12.67
N GLY A 395 -32.18 22.87 12.29
CA GLY A 395 -31.68 22.04 11.18
C GLY A 395 -31.76 20.54 11.51
N PRO A 396 -31.59 19.65 10.52
CA PRO A 396 -31.75 18.20 10.70
C PRO A 396 -30.87 17.60 11.80
N LYS A 397 -29.62 18.05 11.90
CA LYS A 397 -28.66 17.57 12.91
C LYS A 397 -29.09 17.93 14.33
N GLN A 398 -29.44 19.19 14.56
CA GLN A 398 -29.92 19.66 15.87
C GLN A 398 -31.26 19.02 16.21
N TYR A 399 -32.14 18.85 15.22
CA TYR A 399 -33.40 18.14 15.40
C TYR A 399 -33.18 16.67 15.77
N TYR A 400 -32.17 16.00 15.20
CA TYR A 400 -31.78 14.64 15.56
C TYR A 400 -31.30 14.53 17.01
N GLU A 401 -30.50 15.49 17.48
CA GLU A 401 -30.05 15.52 18.89
C GLU A 401 -31.24 15.71 19.86
N LEU A 402 -32.16 16.62 19.52
CA LEU A 402 -33.39 16.80 20.29
C LEU A 402 -34.28 15.54 20.25
N TYR A 403 -34.42 14.92 19.08
CA TYR A 403 -35.13 13.66 18.88
C TYR A 403 -34.57 12.56 19.77
N MET A 404 -33.25 12.40 19.85
CA MET A 404 -32.62 11.37 20.69
C MET A 404 -32.88 11.61 22.19
N ALA A 405 -32.84 12.86 22.64
CA ALA A 405 -33.17 13.19 24.03
C ALA A 405 -34.64 12.85 24.38
N VAL A 406 -35.58 13.12 23.48
CA VAL A 406 -37.00 12.75 23.66
C VAL A 406 -37.20 11.24 23.52
N PHE A 407 -36.50 10.58 22.60
CA PHE A 407 -36.52 9.12 22.41
C PHE A 407 -36.12 8.39 23.68
N ASP A 408 -34.98 8.77 24.28
CA ASP A 408 -34.49 8.17 25.52
C ASP A 408 -35.45 8.40 26.68
N ALA A 409 -36.07 9.58 26.76
CA ALA A 409 -37.07 9.88 27.78
C ALA A 409 -38.33 9.00 27.62
N LEU A 410 -38.87 8.86 26.41
CA LEU A 410 -40.05 8.02 26.13
C LEU A 410 -39.79 6.53 26.37
N ARG A 411 -38.53 6.06 26.30
CA ARG A 411 -38.19 4.68 26.64
C ARG A 411 -38.45 4.33 28.11
N TYR A 412 -38.31 5.30 29.03
CA TYR A 412 -38.69 5.08 30.43
C TYR A 412 -40.20 4.87 30.58
N LEU A 413 -41.00 5.62 29.81
CA LEU A 413 -42.45 5.46 29.80
C LEU A 413 -42.84 4.08 29.24
N SER A 414 -42.26 3.64 28.11
CA SER A 414 -42.63 2.36 27.50
C SER A 414 -42.32 1.16 28.40
N VAL A 415 -41.17 1.15 29.08
CA VAL A 415 -40.82 0.10 30.05
C VAL A 415 -41.79 0.08 31.22
N HIS A 416 -42.10 1.25 31.79
CA HIS A 416 -43.04 1.36 32.91
C HIS A 416 -44.47 0.93 32.55
N LEU A 417 -44.94 1.25 31.34
CA LEU A 417 -46.26 0.84 30.84
C LEU A 417 -46.37 -0.68 30.69
N ARG A 418 -45.30 -1.34 30.23
CA ARG A 418 -45.25 -2.80 30.10
C ARG A 418 -45.29 -3.50 31.47
N GLU A 419 -44.52 -3.01 32.43
CA GLU A 419 -44.46 -3.59 33.78
C GLU A 419 -45.77 -3.39 34.57
N ASN A 420 -46.48 -2.28 34.34
CA ASN A 420 -47.73 -1.94 35.05
C ASN A 420 -49.01 -2.29 34.28
N HIS A 421 -48.93 -3.05 33.18
CA HIS A 421 -50.09 -3.49 32.40
C HIS A 421 -51.17 -4.23 33.23
N PRO A 422 -50.84 -5.09 34.22
CA PRO A 422 -51.86 -5.77 35.01
C PRO A 422 -52.79 -4.82 35.80
N VAL A 423 -52.34 -3.58 36.06
CA VAL A 423 -53.08 -2.57 36.83
C VAL A 423 -53.78 -1.55 35.91
N ASN A 424 -53.23 -1.28 34.72
CA ASN A 424 -53.78 -0.33 33.75
C ASN A 424 -53.95 -1.02 32.40
N HIS A 425 -55.19 -1.18 31.94
CA HIS A 425 -55.47 -1.83 30.66
C HIS A 425 -54.98 -0.96 29.49
N LEU A 426 -54.05 -1.50 28.67
CA LEU A 426 -53.40 -0.70 27.62
C LEU A 426 -54.33 -0.33 26.46
N ALA A 427 -55.42 -1.05 26.23
CA ALA A 427 -56.41 -0.71 25.21
C ALA A 427 -57.07 0.66 25.47
N ASP A 428 -57.49 0.90 26.71
CA ASP A 428 -58.08 2.18 27.13
C ASP A 428 -57.04 3.31 27.06
N LEU A 429 -55.78 3.01 27.39
CA LEU A 429 -54.69 3.98 27.29
C LEU A 429 -54.37 4.34 25.84
N TYR A 430 -54.48 3.39 24.89
CA TYR A 430 -54.26 3.64 23.48
C TYR A 430 -55.28 4.62 22.91
N GLU A 431 -56.54 4.57 23.36
CA GLU A 431 -57.55 5.58 23.06
C GLU A 431 -57.25 6.90 23.80
N LEU A 432 -56.90 6.82 25.08
CA LEU A 432 -56.75 7.99 25.95
C LEU A 432 -55.66 8.96 25.49
N VAL A 433 -54.51 8.44 25.03
CA VAL A 433 -53.42 9.29 24.53
C VAL A 433 -53.78 10.02 23.23
N GLN A 434 -54.82 9.57 22.52
CA GLN A 434 -55.28 10.21 21.29
C GLN A 434 -56.02 11.54 21.55
N TYR A 435 -56.51 11.77 22.79
CA TYR A 435 -57.13 13.04 23.17
C TYR A 435 -56.13 14.21 23.28
N ALA A 436 -54.82 13.95 23.17
CA ALA A 436 -53.81 15.00 23.10
C ALA A 436 -54.08 15.95 21.92
N GLY A 437 -54.22 17.26 22.19
CA GLY A 437 -54.68 18.23 21.18
C GLY A 437 -53.75 18.42 19.97
N ASN A 438 -52.44 18.25 20.15
CA ASN A 438 -51.44 18.40 19.08
C ASN A 438 -51.07 17.05 18.47
N ILE A 439 -51.00 16.98 17.13
CA ILE A 439 -50.75 15.73 16.39
C ILE A 439 -49.39 15.07 16.68
N VAL A 440 -48.30 15.84 16.89
CA VAL A 440 -46.97 15.27 17.15
C VAL A 440 -46.92 14.56 18.52
N PRO A 441 -47.24 15.22 19.65
CA PRO A 441 -47.39 14.52 20.94
C PRO A 441 -48.33 13.33 20.89
N ARG A 442 -49.47 13.49 20.20
CA ARG A 442 -50.47 12.43 20.04
C ARG A 442 -49.88 11.17 19.42
N LEU A 443 -49.22 11.30 18.28
CA LEU A 443 -48.72 10.13 17.53
C LEU A 443 -47.52 9.48 18.23
N TYR A 444 -46.59 10.24 18.83
CA TYR A 444 -45.49 9.63 19.58
C TYR A 444 -46.00 8.86 20.81
N LEU A 445 -46.98 9.41 21.54
CA LEU A 445 -47.59 8.72 22.68
C LEU A 445 -48.41 7.50 22.23
N MET A 446 -49.19 7.63 21.17
CA MET A 446 -49.94 6.52 20.56
C MET A 446 -49.01 5.40 20.11
N ILE A 447 -47.87 5.72 19.49
CA ILE A 447 -46.86 4.72 19.12
C ILE A 447 -46.26 4.06 20.37
N THR A 448 -45.87 4.81 21.41
CA THR A 448 -45.33 4.19 22.65
C THR A 448 -46.30 3.25 23.33
N VAL A 449 -47.58 3.64 23.39
CA VAL A 449 -48.62 2.82 24.02
C VAL A 449 -48.98 1.65 23.11
N GLY A 450 -49.07 1.88 21.80
CA GLY A 450 -49.36 0.85 20.80
C GLY A 450 -48.31 -0.25 20.77
N THR A 451 -47.01 0.11 20.82
CA THR A 451 -45.94 -0.90 20.86
C THR A 451 -45.84 -1.58 22.22
N ALA A 452 -46.14 -0.90 23.32
CA ALA A 452 -46.31 -1.55 24.62
C ALA A 452 -47.48 -2.55 24.59
N TYR A 453 -48.56 -2.22 23.89
CA TYR A 453 -49.71 -3.12 23.73
C TYR A 453 -49.38 -4.34 22.86
N MET A 454 -48.63 -4.15 21.77
CA MET A 454 -48.11 -5.24 20.93
C MET A 454 -47.19 -6.21 21.68
N SER A 455 -46.61 -5.81 22.82
CA SER A 455 -45.72 -6.67 23.62
C SER A 455 -46.44 -7.73 24.46
N ILE A 456 -47.78 -7.68 24.53
CA ILE A 456 -48.61 -8.59 25.32
C ILE A 456 -49.15 -9.71 24.44
N GLU A 457 -49.16 -10.92 24.98
CA GLU A 457 -49.69 -12.12 24.33
C GLU A 457 -51.20 -11.97 24.04
N GLY A 458 -51.63 -12.26 22.80
CA GLY A 458 -53.02 -12.14 22.35
C GLY A 458 -53.50 -10.75 21.92
N ALA A 459 -52.60 -9.76 21.82
CA ALA A 459 -52.94 -8.43 21.31
C ALA A 459 -53.18 -8.44 19.77
N PRO A 460 -54.08 -7.58 19.23
CA PRO A 460 -54.35 -7.47 17.80
C PRO A 460 -53.24 -6.67 17.07
N VAL A 461 -52.04 -7.24 16.99
CA VAL A 461 -50.82 -6.59 16.46
C VAL A 461 -51.02 -6.07 15.03
N LYS A 462 -51.67 -6.85 14.17
CA LYS A 462 -51.94 -6.50 12.76
C LYS A 462 -52.78 -5.22 12.64
N GLU A 463 -53.83 -5.09 13.43
CA GLU A 463 -54.74 -3.95 13.41
C GLU A 463 -54.06 -2.69 13.96
N LEU A 464 -53.32 -2.83 15.07
CA LEU A 464 -52.56 -1.73 15.68
C LEU A 464 -51.48 -1.19 14.73
N MET A 465 -50.73 -2.06 14.06
CA MET A 465 -49.74 -1.65 13.07
C MET A 465 -50.36 -0.88 11.91
N LYS A 466 -51.48 -1.40 11.37
CA LYS A 466 -52.19 -0.74 10.28
C LYS A 466 -52.73 0.63 10.71
N ASP A 467 -53.36 0.73 11.87
CA ASP A 467 -53.87 1.97 12.43
C ASP A 467 -52.75 3.00 12.64
N MET A 468 -51.65 2.62 13.31
CA MET A 468 -50.49 3.51 13.50
C MET A 468 -49.89 3.98 12.18
N MET A 469 -49.85 3.12 11.15
CA MET A 469 -49.36 3.47 9.82
C MET A 469 -50.28 4.47 9.11
N ASP A 470 -51.60 4.24 9.18
CA ASP A 470 -52.62 5.06 8.56
C ASP A 470 -52.68 6.44 9.23
N MET A 471 -52.64 6.48 10.56
CA MET A 471 -52.62 7.71 11.36
C MET A 471 -51.32 8.51 11.19
N SER A 472 -50.19 7.83 10.95
CA SER A 472 -48.91 8.48 10.62
C SER A 472 -48.94 9.23 9.28
N ARG A 473 -49.91 8.96 8.39
CA ARG A 473 -50.13 9.79 7.19
C ARG A 473 -50.60 11.21 7.53
N GLY A 474 -51.06 11.49 8.75
CA GLY A 474 -51.42 12.83 9.19
C GLY A 474 -50.25 13.83 9.24
N VAL A 475 -48.99 13.37 9.31
CA VAL A 475 -47.80 14.22 9.37
C VAL A 475 -47.10 14.29 8.02
N GLN A 476 -47.43 15.31 7.23
CA GLN A 476 -46.88 15.53 5.89
C GLN A 476 -45.60 16.39 5.85
N HIS A 477 -45.16 16.90 7.00
CA HIS A 477 -43.93 17.70 7.08
C HIS A 477 -42.70 16.77 7.00
N PRO A 478 -41.77 16.96 6.03
CA PRO A 478 -40.66 16.05 5.78
C PRO A 478 -39.83 15.64 7.01
N ILE A 479 -39.22 16.59 7.73
CA ILE A 479 -38.31 16.28 8.85
C ILE A 479 -39.06 15.58 10.00
N ARG A 480 -40.13 16.22 10.52
CA ARG A 480 -40.98 15.66 11.57
C ARG A 480 -41.58 14.29 11.21
N GLY A 481 -42.02 14.12 9.96
CA GLY A 481 -42.60 12.88 9.47
C GLY A 481 -41.56 11.77 9.33
N LEU A 482 -40.35 12.08 8.84
CA LEU A 482 -39.24 11.14 8.77
C LEU A 482 -38.84 10.64 10.16
N PHE A 483 -38.67 11.54 11.14
CA PHE A 483 -38.33 11.13 12.50
C PHE A 483 -39.46 10.38 13.21
N LEU A 484 -40.72 10.75 12.99
CA LEU A 484 -41.87 10.00 13.51
C LEU A 484 -41.95 8.58 12.92
N ARG A 485 -41.71 8.43 11.62
CA ARG A 485 -41.73 7.11 10.95
C ARG A 485 -40.51 6.26 11.29
N TYR A 486 -39.37 6.91 11.49
CA TYR A 486 -38.18 6.27 12.03
C TYR A 486 -38.43 5.79 13.47
N TYR A 487 -39.11 6.61 14.28
CA TYR A 487 -39.56 6.23 15.62
C TYR A 487 -40.51 5.04 15.61
N LEU A 488 -41.53 5.06 14.76
CA LEU A 488 -42.47 3.96 14.56
C LEU A 488 -41.73 2.66 14.24
N SER A 489 -40.81 2.70 13.27
CA SER A 489 -40.03 1.53 12.86
C SER A 489 -39.13 1.02 13.99
N GLY A 490 -38.51 1.93 14.74
CA GLY A 490 -37.67 1.60 15.88
C GLY A 490 -38.43 0.97 17.05
N GLN A 491 -39.64 1.47 17.35
CA GLN A 491 -40.48 0.93 18.43
C GLN A 491 -41.17 -0.38 18.04
N ALA A 492 -41.57 -0.54 16.78
CA ALA A 492 -42.23 -1.75 16.29
C ALA A 492 -41.24 -2.90 16.03
N ARG A 493 -39.93 -2.63 15.99
CA ARG A 493 -38.88 -3.57 15.56
C ARG A 493 -39.01 -4.96 16.20
N ASP A 494 -39.13 -5.01 17.52
CA ASP A 494 -39.08 -6.25 18.29
C ASP A 494 -40.46 -6.98 18.33
N TYR A 495 -41.50 -6.38 17.75
CA TYR A 495 -42.89 -6.84 17.81
C TYR A 495 -43.52 -7.05 16.42
N LEU A 496 -42.70 -7.13 15.36
CA LEU A 496 -43.19 -7.41 14.01
C LEU A 496 -43.64 -8.88 13.90
N PRO A 497 -44.83 -9.16 13.34
CA PRO A 497 -45.30 -10.52 13.12
C PRO A 497 -44.37 -11.33 12.22
N ALA A 498 -44.01 -12.54 12.66
CA ALA A 498 -43.17 -13.49 11.92
C ALA A 498 -43.82 -14.87 11.74
N GLY A 499 -45.06 -15.06 12.21
CA GLY A 499 -45.79 -16.31 12.08
C GLY A 499 -46.41 -16.53 10.69
N GLU A 500 -46.88 -17.74 10.44
CA GLU A 500 -47.60 -18.12 9.20
C GLU A 500 -49.14 -18.11 9.36
N GLY A 501 -49.65 -17.89 10.58
CA GLY A 501 -51.10 -17.90 10.85
C GLY A 501 -51.81 -16.62 10.41
N ASP A 502 -53.08 -16.72 9.98
CA ASP A 502 -53.95 -15.58 9.61
C ASP A 502 -54.71 -15.00 10.82
N GLY A 503 -54.17 -15.18 12.03
CA GLY A 503 -54.77 -14.68 13.27
C GLY A 503 -54.58 -13.16 13.46
N PRO A 504 -55.20 -12.57 14.51
CA PRO A 504 -55.02 -11.16 14.88
C PRO A 504 -53.55 -10.75 15.17
N GLU A 505 -52.70 -11.75 15.43
CA GLU A 505 -51.25 -11.61 15.64
C GLU A 505 -50.48 -11.28 14.35
N GLY A 506 -51.05 -11.53 13.16
CA GLY A 506 -50.46 -11.20 11.85
C GLY A 506 -49.41 -12.17 11.32
N ASN A 507 -48.99 -11.96 10.06
CA ASN A 507 -47.99 -12.80 9.38
C ASN A 507 -46.78 -12.03 8.83
N LEU A 508 -45.78 -12.75 8.31
CA LEU A 508 -44.57 -12.15 7.72
C LEU A 508 -44.90 -11.18 6.57
N GLN A 509 -45.91 -11.47 5.75
CA GLN A 509 -46.33 -10.61 4.65
C GLN A 509 -46.89 -9.27 5.14
N ASP A 510 -47.62 -9.26 6.25
CA ASP A 510 -48.11 -8.04 6.90
C ASP A 510 -46.93 -7.17 7.37
N SER A 511 -45.87 -7.78 7.91
CA SER A 511 -44.62 -7.11 8.28
C SER A 511 -43.89 -6.51 7.08
N ILE A 512 -43.77 -7.26 5.98
CA ILE A 512 -43.16 -6.78 4.73
C ILE A 512 -43.95 -5.59 4.17
N ASN A 513 -45.28 -5.71 4.08
CA ASN A 513 -46.16 -4.65 3.59
C ASN A 513 -46.08 -3.40 4.47
N PHE A 514 -46.00 -3.56 5.80
CA PHE A 514 -45.85 -2.46 6.74
C PHE A 514 -44.54 -1.69 6.50
N ILE A 515 -43.40 -2.40 6.38
CA ILE A 515 -42.10 -1.77 6.15
C ILE A 515 -42.03 -1.14 4.75
N LEU A 516 -42.52 -1.81 3.71
CA LEU A 516 -42.57 -1.26 2.35
C LEU A 516 -43.43 0.00 2.27
N THR A 517 -44.60 0.00 2.90
CA THR A 517 -45.48 1.19 2.96
C THR A 517 -44.77 2.32 3.70
N ASN A 518 -44.09 2.02 4.81
CA ASN A 518 -43.33 3.03 5.53
C ASN A 518 -42.17 3.59 4.71
N PHE A 519 -41.44 2.73 4.01
CA PHE A 519 -40.37 3.09 3.09
C PHE A 519 -40.87 4.02 1.98
N VAL A 520 -41.98 3.67 1.32
CA VAL A 520 -42.61 4.50 0.27
C VAL A 520 -42.93 5.89 0.80
N GLU A 521 -43.57 5.98 1.97
CA GLU A 521 -43.94 7.26 2.57
C GLU A 521 -42.72 8.06 3.05
N MET A 522 -41.69 7.41 3.61
CA MET A 522 -40.43 8.06 3.96
C MET A 522 -39.68 8.59 2.73
N ASN A 523 -39.63 7.81 1.65
CA ASN A 523 -39.05 8.24 0.38
C ASN A 523 -39.80 9.46 -0.19
N LYS A 524 -41.14 9.43 -0.20
CA LYS A 524 -41.97 10.59 -0.60
C LYS A 524 -41.67 11.83 0.24
N LEU A 525 -41.58 11.70 1.57
CA LEU A 525 -41.25 12.81 2.46
C LEU A 525 -39.84 13.36 2.19
N TRP A 526 -38.88 12.46 1.94
CA TRP A 526 -37.50 12.83 1.66
C TRP A 526 -37.34 13.53 0.30
N VAL A 527 -38.02 13.06 -0.75
CA VAL A 527 -38.07 13.74 -2.07
C VAL A 527 -38.85 15.06 -1.97
N ARG A 528 -39.89 15.11 -1.13
CA ARG A 528 -40.62 16.36 -0.87
C ARG A 528 -39.74 17.43 -0.21
N LEU A 529 -38.81 17.02 0.65
CA LEU A 529 -37.86 17.95 1.28
C LEU A 529 -37.10 18.76 0.23
N GLN A 530 -36.77 18.19 -0.94
CA GLN A 530 -36.09 18.90 -2.03
C GLN A 530 -36.83 20.17 -2.47
N HIS A 531 -38.16 20.14 -2.42
CA HIS A 531 -39.07 21.16 -2.93
C HIS A 531 -39.62 22.09 -1.82
N GLN A 532 -39.25 21.84 -0.56
CA GLN A 532 -39.69 22.66 0.57
C GLN A 532 -38.81 23.90 0.72
N GLY A 533 -39.38 25.06 1.01
CA GLY A 533 -38.63 26.30 1.27
C GLY A 533 -38.24 27.05 -0.01
N HIS A 534 -37.32 28.02 0.11
CA HIS A 534 -36.96 28.89 -1.01
C HIS A 534 -36.02 28.19 -2.01
N SER A 535 -36.14 28.49 -3.30
CA SER A 535 -35.23 28.00 -4.35
C SER A 535 -33.73 28.25 -4.11
N ARG A 536 -33.36 29.32 -3.38
CA ARG A 536 -31.95 29.68 -3.10
C ARG A 536 -31.25 28.72 -2.14
N GLU A 537 -32.03 27.94 -1.38
CA GLU A 537 -31.55 27.01 -0.36
C GLU A 537 -31.43 25.57 -0.89
N ARG A 538 -31.51 25.37 -2.22
CA ARG A 538 -31.48 24.04 -2.85
C ARG A 538 -30.23 23.24 -2.47
N ASP A 539 -29.07 23.87 -2.43
CA ASP A 539 -27.81 23.19 -2.11
C ASP A 539 -27.73 22.82 -0.63
N MET A 540 -28.18 23.71 0.25
CA MET A 540 -28.31 23.45 1.69
C MET A 540 -29.23 22.26 1.93
N ARG A 541 -30.40 22.21 1.28
CA ARG A 541 -31.32 21.07 1.38
C ARG A 541 -30.74 19.78 0.81
N THR A 542 -29.92 19.87 -0.23
CA THR A 542 -29.23 18.70 -0.79
C THR A 542 -28.29 18.10 0.26
N GLN A 543 -27.57 18.93 1.01
CA GLN A 543 -26.72 18.51 2.12
C GLN A 543 -27.55 17.92 3.28
N GLU A 544 -28.61 18.62 3.71
CA GLU A 544 -29.55 18.15 4.74
C GLU A 544 -30.19 16.79 4.37
N ARG A 545 -30.54 16.60 3.09
CA ARG A 545 -31.08 15.34 2.58
C ARG A 545 -30.06 14.21 2.65
N LYS A 546 -28.77 14.47 2.36
CA LYS A 546 -27.70 13.48 2.52
C LYS A 546 -27.52 13.07 3.98
N GLU A 547 -27.73 13.95 4.93
CA GLU A 547 -27.70 13.60 6.37
C GLU A 547 -28.88 12.71 6.76
N LEU A 548 -30.08 12.98 6.21
CA LEU A 548 -31.31 12.26 6.53
C LEU A 548 -31.50 10.95 5.74
N GLN A 549 -30.70 10.69 4.71
CA GLN A 549 -30.85 9.52 3.83
C GLN A 549 -30.78 8.20 4.61
N LEU A 550 -29.92 8.14 5.64
CA LEU A 550 -29.74 6.99 6.52
C LEU A 550 -31.06 6.56 7.21
N LEU A 551 -31.95 7.51 7.50
CA LEU A 551 -33.25 7.20 8.10
C LEU A 551 -34.12 6.41 7.13
N VAL A 552 -34.09 6.76 5.84
CA VAL A 552 -34.84 6.04 4.80
C VAL A 552 -34.21 4.66 4.58
N GLY A 553 -32.88 4.59 4.50
CA GLY A 553 -32.13 3.34 4.32
C GLY A 553 -32.34 2.32 5.45
N SER A 554 -32.63 2.77 6.67
CA SER A 554 -32.92 1.88 7.80
C SER A 554 -34.10 0.92 7.56
N ASN A 555 -35.08 1.31 6.71
CA ASN A 555 -36.17 0.41 6.34
C ASN A 555 -35.67 -0.76 5.47
N ILE A 556 -34.73 -0.50 4.57
CA ILE A 556 -34.14 -1.53 3.70
C ILE A 556 -33.27 -2.48 4.54
N VAL A 557 -32.50 -1.93 5.49
CA VAL A 557 -31.77 -2.74 6.50
C VAL A 557 -32.72 -3.61 7.30
N ARG A 558 -33.93 -3.12 7.61
CA ARG A 558 -34.90 -3.93 8.32
C ARG A 558 -35.47 -5.05 7.45
N LEU A 559 -35.71 -4.81 6.16
CA LEU A 559 -36.17 -5.83 5.23
C LEU A 559 -35.16 -6.97 5.10
N SER A 560 -33.86 -6.68 4.99
CA SER A 560 -32.85 -7.74 4.84
C SER A 560 -32.72 -8.66 6.06
N GLN A 561 -33.11 -8.20 7.25
CA GLN A 561 -33.09 -9.01 8.47
C GLN A 561 -34.24 -10.01 8.59
N LEU A 562 -35.29 -9.87 7.76
CA LEU A 562 -36.55 -10.59 7.93
C LEU A 562 -36.84 -11.63 6.84
N VAL A 563 -36.08 -11.64 5.74
CA VAL A 563 -36.54 -12.28 4.49
C VAL A 563 -35.59 -13.32 3.93
N ASP A 564 -36.20 -14.33 3.31
CA ASP A 564 -35.57 -15.34 2.48
C ASP A 564 -35.54 -14.89 1.00
N LEU A 565 -34.90 -15.71 0.16
CA LEU A 565 -34.71 -15.43 -1.27
C LEU A 565 -36.04 -15.31 -2.03
N GLU A 566 -37.03 -16.15 -1.69
CA GLU A 566 -38.31 -16.18 -2.39
C GLU A 566 -39.16 -14.95 -2.07
N ALA A 567 -39.25 -14.55 -0.79
CA ALA A 567 -39.92 -13.32 -0.41
C ALA A 567 -39.21 -12.08 -0.97
N TYR A 568 -37.87 -12.11 -1.07
CA TYR A 568 -37.11 -11.04 -1.70
C TYR A 568 -37.46 -10.87 -3.18
N LYS A 569 -37.37 -11.96 -3.96
CA LYS A 569 -37.59 -11.96 -5.41
C LYS A 569 -39.02 -11.58 -5.78
N ASN A 570 -40.02 -12.17 -5.11
CA ASN A 570 -41.42 -12.03 -5.50
C ASN A 570 -42.15 -10.89 -4.78
N GLY A 571 -41.73 -10.55 -3.55
CA GLY A 571 -42.48 -9.63 -2.68
C GLY A 571 -41.83 -8.27 -2.43
N ILE A 572 -40.49 -8.18 -2.45
CA ILE A 572 -39.77 -6.98 -1.97
C ILE A 572 -39.08 -6.21 -3.10
N LEU A 573 -38.31 -6.90 -3.94
CA LEU A 573 -37.45 -6.23 -4.92
C LEU A 573 -38.27 -5.43 -5.94
N GLY A 574 -39.35 -6.01 -6.47
CA GLY A 574 -40.23 -5.35 -7.43
C GLY A 574 -40.75 -3.99 -6.92
N PRO A 575 -41.43 -3.94 -5.76
CA PRO A 575 -41.89 -2.69 -5.15
C PRO A 575 -40.76 -1.68 -4.86
N LEU A 576 -39.59 -2.15 -4.40
CA LEU A 576 -38.45 -1.26 -4.15
C LEU A 576 -37.94 -0.62 -5.45
N LEU A 577 -37.72 -1.42 -6.50
CA LEU A 577 -37.26 -0.92 -7.80
C LEU A 577 -38.30 -0.02 -8.47
N GLU A 578 -39.58 -0.35 -8.35
CA GLU A 578 -40.66 0.51 -8.83
C GLU A 578 -40.61 1.90 -8.17
N GLN A 579 -40.43 1.97 -6.85
CA GLN A 579 -40.29 3.24 -6.15
C GLN A 579 -39.04 4.02 -6.55
N VAL A 580 -37.91 3.34 -6.75
CA VAL A 580 -36.67 3.97 -7.22
C VAL A 580 -36.87 4.60 -8.60
N VAL A 581 -37.49 3.88 -9.54
CA VAL A 581 -37.73 4.41 -10.89
C VAL A 581 -38.77 5.55 -10.87
N GLN A 582 -39.83 5.41 -10.09
CA GLN A 582 -40.93 6.39 -10.03
C GLN A 582 -40.56 7.69 -9.31
N CYS A 583 -39.60 7.69 -8.37
CA CYS A 583 -39.30 8.89 -7.59
C CYS A 583 -38.65 10.01 -8.42
N ARG A 584 -37.99 9.67 -9.55
CA ARG A 584 -37.34 10.59 -10.51
C ARG A 584 -36.39 11.62 -9.90
N ASP A 585 -35.94 11.41 -8.67
CA ASP A 585 -34.99 12.26 -7.96
C ASP A 585 -33.60 11.60 -7.96
N VAL A 586 -32.62 12.31 -8.54
CA VAL A 586 -31.26 11.77 -8.79
C VAL A 586 -30.60 11.30 -7.49
N LEU A 587 -30.64 12.12 -6.43
CA LEU A 587 -30.00 11.82 -5.15
C LEU A 587 -30.64 10.60 -4.48
N ALA A 588 -31.98 10.51 -4.54
CA ALA A 588 -32.69 9.35 -4.00
C ALA A 588 -32.40 8.07 -4.79
N GLN A 589 -32.37 8.14 -6.13
CA GLN A 589 -32.07 6.99 -6.98
C GLN A 589 -30.66 6.44 -6.73
N GLU A 590 -29.67 7.32 -6.64
CA GLU A 590 -28.27 6.95 -6.34
C GLU A 590 -28.17 6.22 -5.00
N TYR A 591 -28.65 6.86 -3.93
CA TYR A 591 -28.53 6.32 -2.58
C TYR A 591 -29.32 5.01 -2.41
N LEU A 592 -30.57 4.95 -2.90
CA LEU A 592 -31.42 3.78 -2.67
C LEU A 592 -30.89 2.53 -3.39
N LEU A 593 -30.36 2.65 -4.60
CA LEU A 593 -29.75 1.52 -5.30
C LEU A 593 -28.44 1.09 -4.66
N GLU A 594 -27.64 2.04 -4.18
CA GLU A 594 -26.43 1.74 -3.40
C GLU A 594 -26.78 0.96 -2.12
N VAL A 595 -27.80 1.40 -1.37
CA VAL A 595 -28.25 0.70 -0.16
C VAL A 595 -28.80 -0.69 -0.47
N ILE A 596 -29.59 -0.86 -1.54
CA ILE A 596 -30.07 -2.20 -1.97
C ILE A 596 -28.86 -3.10 -2.25
N THR A 597 -27.85 -2.60 -2.95
CA THR A 597 -26.63 -3.35 -3.26
C THR A 597 -25.85 -3.72 -2.00
N GLN A 598 -25.70 -2.80 -1.04
CA GLN A 598 -24.92 -3.02 0.18
C GLN A 598 -25.61 -3.94 1.20
N VAL A 599 -26.93 -3.80 1.35
CA VAL A 599 -27.69 -4.37 2.47
C VAL A 599 -28.18 -5.80 2.21
N PHE A 600 -28.55 -6.13 0.97
CA PHE A 600 -29.02 -7.48 0.64
C PHE A 600 -27.85 -8.41 0.31
N PRO A 601 -27.88 -9.69 0.71
CA PRO A 601 -26.83 -10.67 0.41
C PRO A 601 -26.50 -10.81 -1.08
N ASP A 602 -25.28 -11.24 -1.41
CA ASP A 602 -24.81 -11.42 -2.79
C ASP A 602 -25.65 -12.45 -3.57
N GLU A 603 -26.07 -13.53 -2.91
CA GLU A 603 -26.94 -14.57 -3.48
C GLU A 603 -28.26 -14.02 -4.02
N TYR A 604 -28.81 -12.99 -3.35
CA TYR A 604 -30.08 -12.41 -3.76
C TYR A 604 -29.92 -11.63 -5.07
N HIS A 605 -28.80 -10.91 -5.19
CA HIS A 605 -28.49 -10.17 -6.41
C HIS A 605 -28.28 -11.12 -7.58
N LEU A 606 -27.55 -12.23 -7.41
CA LEU A 606 -27.32 -13.24 -8.48
C LEU A 606 -28.62 -13.72 -9.14
N HIS A 607 -29.67 -13.96 -8.35
CA HIS A 607 -30.97 -14.44 -8.86
C HIS A 607 -31.89 -13.34 -9.41
N THR A 608 -31.50 -12.08 -9.30
CA THR A 608 -32.34 -10.90 -9.63
C THR A 608 -31.60 -9.84 -10.45
N LEU A 609 -30.43 -10.18 -11.00
CA LEU A 609 -29.60 -9.27 -11.80
C LEU A 609 -30.34 -8.68 -12.99
N ASP A 610 -31.15 -9.50 -13.66
CA ASP A 610 -31.97 -9.10 -14.80
C ASP A 610 -32.95 -7.98 -14.41
N GLN A 611 -33.66 -8.14 -13.30
CA GLN A 611 -34.61 -7.15 -12.78
C GLN A 611 -33.91 -5.87 -12.33
N PHE A 612 -32.77 -6.02 -11.63
CA PHE A 612 -31.97 -4.90 -11.15
C PHE A 612 -31.41 -4.07 -12.32
N LEU A 613 -30.76 -4.72 -13.30
CA LEU A 613 -30.16 -4.04 -14.46
C LEU A 613 -31.24 -3.43 -15.37
N ALA A 614 -32.40 -4.09 -15.51
CA ALA A 614 -33.56 -3.50 -16.19
C ALA A 614 -34.09 -2.24 -15.48
N ALA A 615 -34.02 -2.17 -14.15
CA ALA A 615 -34.33 -0.94 -13.42
C ALA A 615 -33.27 0.15 -13.63
N VAL A 616 -31.98 -0.23 -13.63
CA VAL A 616 -30.85 0.69 -13.87
C VAL A 616 -30.96 1.38 -15.23
N SER A 617 -31.39 0.67 -16.27
CA SER A 617 -31.59 1.24 -17.62
C SER A 617 -32.67 2.33 -17.69
N ARG A 618 -33.59 2.38 -16.73
CA ARG A 618 -34.74 3.29 -16.68
C ARG A 618 -34.53 4.49 -15.73
N LEU A 619 -33.32 4.66 -15.21
CA LEU A 619 -33.00 5.76 -14.30
C LEU A 619 -32.88 7.11 -15.02
N ASN A 620 -32.85 8.19 -14.23
CA ASN A 620 -32.58 9.51 -14.77
C ASN A 620 -31.12 9.56 -15.31
N PRO A 621 -30.86 10.12 -16.51
CA PRO A 621 -29.51 10.20 -17.09
C PRO A 621 -28.47 10.94 -16.22
N HIS A 622 -28.91 11.78 -15.28
CA HIS A 622 -28.02 12.48 -14.36
C HIS A 622 -27.57 11.62 -13.16
N VAL A 623 -28.13 10.43 -12.99
CA VAL A 623 -27.69 9.46 -11.98
C VAL A 623 -26.34 8.89 -12.40
N ASN A 624 -25.41 8.80 -11.44
CA ASN A 624 -24.14 8.12 -11.65
C ASN A 624 -24.31 6.59 -11.69
N VAL A 625 -24.87 6.09 -12.80
CA VAL A 625 -25.12 4.65 -13.03
C VAL A 625 -23.83 3.84 -12.94
N LYS A 626 -22.71 4.41 -13.39
CA LYS A 626 -21.38 3.79 -13.32
C LYS A 626 -21.05 3.33 -11.90
N ALA A 627 -21.19 4.21 -10.91
CA ALA A 627 -20.81 3.89 -9.53
C ALA A 627 -21.61 2.71 -8.96
N ILE A 628 -22.88 2.62 -9.35
CA ILE A 628 -23.79 1.53 -8.93
C ILE A 628 -23.37 0.21 -9.57
N VAL A 629 -23.14 0.20 -10.89
CA VAL A 629 -22.75 -1.01 -11.62
C VAL A 629 -21.36 -1.49 -11.19
N ILE A 630 -20.38 -0.59 -11.04
CA ILE A 630 -19.05 -0.91 -10.49
C ILE A 630 -19.18 -1.50 -9.09
N GLY A 631 -19.95 -0.86 -8.20
CA GLY A 631 -20.15 -1.36 -6.84
C GLY A 631 -20.75 -2.76 -6.78
N LEU A 632 -21.69 -3.08 -7.69
CA LEU A 632 -22.25 -4.43 -7.80
C LEU A 632 -21.22 -5.45 -8.32
N MET A 633 -20.47 -5.10 -9.38
CA MET A 633 -19.46 -5.99 -9.96
C MET A 633 -18.30 -6.26 -9.00
N ASP A 634 -17.79 -5.22 -8.34
CA ASP A 634 -16.70 -5.36 -7.36
C ASP A 634 -17.16 -6.23 -6.17
N ARG A 635 -18.41 -6.09 -5.72
CA ARG A 635 -18.96 -6.91 -4.63
C ARG A 635 -19.11 -8.38 -5.01
N LEU A 636 -19.62 -8.68 -6.21
CA LEU A 636 -19.69 -10.06 -6.73
C LEU A 636 -18.31 -10.66 -6.95
N SER A 637 -17.36 -9.84 -7.41
CA SER A 637 -15.95 -10.20 -7.54
C SER A 637 -15.32 -10.57 -6.18
N ASP A 638 -15.58 -9.78 -5.14
CA ASP A 638 -15.11 -10.04 -3.77
C ASP A 638 -15.81 -11.26 -3.13
N TYR A 639 -17.06 -11.51 -3.48
CA TYR A 639 -17.77 -12.73 -3.10
C TYR A 639 -17.09 -13.98 -3.69
N ALA A 640 -16.83 -13.97 -5.00
CA ALA A 640 -16.14 -15.08 -5.66
C ALA A 640 -14.72 -15.29 -5.14
N GLU A 641 -14.01 -14.22 -4.78
CA GLU A 641 -12.67 -14.33 -4.19
C GLU A 641 -12.69 -14.95 -2.79
N ARG A 642 -13.70 -14.64 -1.96
CA ARG A 642 -13.84 -15.26 -0.62
C ARG A 642 -14.07 -16.77 -0.71
N GLU A 643 -14.90 -17.20 -1.65
CA GLU A 643 -15.19 -18.63 -1.89
C GLU A 643 -14.01 -19.37 -2.55
N ALA A 644 -13.15 -18.67 -3.28
CA ALA A 644 -11.98 -19.25 -3.95
C ALA A 644 -10.76 -19.47 -3.04
N GLN A 645 -10.76 -18.96 -1.79
CA GLN A 645 -9.62 -19.09 -0.87
C GLN A 645 -9.39 -20.52 -0.37
N ASP A 646 -10.32 -21.44 -0.63
CA ASP A 646 -10.23 -22.85 -0.26
C ASP A 646 -9.51 -23.74 -1.33
N GLU A 647 -9.12 -23.19 -2.48
CA GLU A 647 -8.47 -23.92 -3.58
C GLU A 647 -6.91 -23.92 -3.50
N THR A 648 -6.28 -25.06 -3.80
CA THR A 648 -4.82 -25.26 -3.84
C THR A 648 -4.14 -24.54 -5.01
N THR A 649 -2.96 -23.94 -4.78
CA THR A 649 -2.26 -23.08 -5.76
C THR A 649 -1.64 -23.81 -6.96
N ASP A 650 -1.28 -25.09 -6.81
CA ASP A 650 -0.58 -25.87 -7.85
C ASP A 650 -1.50 -26.30 -8.99
N ASP A 651 -2.80 -26.50 -8.72
CA ASP A 651 -3.77 -26.88 -9.75
C ASP A 651 -4.09 -25.69 -10.67
N ARG A 652 -4.07 -24.47 -10.12
CA ARG A 652 -4.35 -23.22 -10.85
C ARG A 652 -3.35 -22.96 -11.98
N ALA A 653 -2.05 -23.18 -11.76
CA ALA A 653 -1.02 -22.91 -12.76
C ALA A 653 -1.14 -23.83 -13.98
N LYS A 654 -1.51 -25.10 -13.77
CA LYS A 654 -1.72 -26.08 -14.85
C LYS A 654 -2.99 -25.75 -15.65
N VAL A 655 -4.08 -25.48 -14.95
CA VAL A 655 -5.35 -25.08 -15.57
C VAL A 655 -5.19 -23.82 -16.42
N GLU A 656 -4.48 -22.81 -15.93
CA GLU A 656 -4.17 -21.59 -16.70
C GLU A 656 -3.35 -21.90 -17.97
N GLN A 657 -2.38 -22.82 -17.86
CA GLN A 657 -1.55 -23.21 -19.00
C GLN A 657 -2.35 -23.99 -20.05
N ASP A 658 -3.20 -24.92 -19.64
CA ASP A 658 -4.05 -25.70 -20.53
C ASP A 658 -5.08 -24.80 -21.24
N ALA A 659 -5.68 -23.85 -20.51
CA ALA A 659 -6.57 -22.83 -21.08
C ALA A 659 -5.87 -21.94 -22.11
N LEU A 660 -4.61 -21.56 -21.87
CA LEU A 660 -3.82 -20.76 -22.80
C LEU A 660 -3.55 -21.52 -24.09
N VAL A 661 -3.20 -22.80 -24.00
CA VAL A 661 -3.00 -23.65 -25.18
C VAL A 661 -4.29 -23.75 -25.99
N GLN A 662 -5.43 -24.02 -25.35
CA GLN A 662 -6.73 -24.08 -26.02
C GLN A 662 -7.11 -22.76 -26.70
N LEU A 663 -6.85 -21.61 -26.06
CA LEU A 663 -7.12 -20.30 -26.66
C LEU A 663 -6.23 -20.08 -27.90
N LEU A 664 -4.94 -20.37 -27.80
CA LEU A 664 -4.00 -20.19 -28.91
C LEU A 664 -4.31 -21.14 -30.07
N GLU A 665 -4.72 -22.38 -29.81
CA GLU A 665 -5.20 -23.31 -30.83
C GLU A 665 -6.46 -22.79 -31.53
N LYS A 666 -7.45 -22.30 -30.76
CA LYS A 666 -8.65 -21.65 -31.33
C LYS A 666 -8.30 -20.41 -32.16
N ALA A 667 -7.36 -19.60 -31.68
CA ALA A 667 -6.89 -18.43 -32.41
C ALA A 667 -6.19 -18.82 -33.71
N GLN A 668 -5.39 -19.90 -33.73
CA GLN A 668 -4.73 -20.41 -34.93
C GLN A 668 -5.72 -21.00 -35.93
N LEU A 669 -6.71 -21.77 -35.48
CA LEU A 669 -7.76 -22.35 -36.33
C LEU A 669 -8.69 -21.27 -36.93
N GLY A 670 -8.92 -20.17 -36.21
CA GLY A 670 -9.68 -19.02 -36.71
C GLY A 670 -9.02 -18.27 -37.88
N TYR A 671 -7.74 -18.51 -38.17
CA TYR A 671 -7.04 -17.95 -39.34
C TYR A 671 -7.19 -18.81 -40.61
N GLU A 672 -7.72 -20.05 -40.53
CA GLU A 672 -7.84 -20.96 -41.69
C GLU A 672 -9.24 -20.98 -42.35
N GLU A 673 -10.23 -20.24 -41.86
CA GLU A 673 -11.49 -20.04 -42.59
C GLU A 673 -11.36 -18.89 -43.62
N PRO A 674 -11.61 -19.15 -44.93
CA PRO A 674 -11.52 -18.11 -45.94
C PRO A 674 -12.70 -17.14 -45.82
N GLN A 675 -12.42 -15.91 -45.40
CA GLN A 675 -13.36 -14.79 -45.47
C GLN A 675 -13.83 -14.56 -46.92
N PRO A 676 -15.14 -14.41 -47.21
CA PRO A 676 -15.57 -13.94 -48.51
C PRO A 676 -15.17 -12.47 -48.69
N ALA A 677 -14.55 -12.19 -49.83
CA ALA A 677 -13.86 -10.95 -50.18
C ALA A 677 -14.62 -9.66 -49.83
N ARG A 678 -14.01 -8.82 -49.00
CA ARG A 678 -14.21 -7.36 -49.04
C ARG A 678 -13.13 -6.74 -49.92
N GLN A 679 -13.50 -6.42 -51.16
CA GLN A 679 -12.66 -5.60 -52.03
C GLN A 679 -12.52 -4.18 -51.47
N SER A 680 -11.30 -3.69 -51.57
CA SER A 680 -10.75 -2.40 -51.13
C SER A 680 -11.51 -1.17 -51.64
N HIS A 681 -11.71 -0.19 -50.77
CA HIS A 681 -11.77 1.22 -51.17
C HIS A 681 -10.55 1.92 -50.57
N ASP A 682 -9.71 2.48 -51.43
CA ASP A 682 -8.81 3.56 -51.04
C ASP A 682 -8.84 4.67 -52.11
N LYS A 683 -8.61 5.89 -51.61
CA LYS A 683 -8.29 7.17 -52.25
C LYS A 683 -9.42 8.18 -52.47
N SER A 684 -9.30 9.24 -51.67
CA SER A 684 -9.73 10.61 -51.95
C SER A 684 -8.92 11.23 -53.10
N GLU A 685 -9.61 11.81 -54.09
CA GLU A 685 -9.14 12.96 -54.87
C GLU A 685 -10.29 13.96 -55.06
N GLU A 686 -9.94 15.24 -55.00
CA GLU A 686 -10.79 16.44 -55.05
C GLU A 686 -11.11 16.85 -56.54
N PRO A 687 -11.81 17.97 -56.84
CA PRO A 687 -13.07 18.00 -57.59
C PRO A 687 -12.99 18.32 -59.10
N ALA A 688 -14.16 18.15 -59.75
CA ALA A 688 -14.73 18.91 -60.88
C ALA A 688 -14.73 18.36 -62.33
N ALA A 689 -15.90 18.55 -62.95
CA ALA A 689 -16.25 18.68 -64.39
C ALA A 689 -16.61 17.43 -65.22
N GLY A 690 -17.77 17.52 -65.90
CA GLY A 690 -18.23 16.65 -66.99
C GLY A 690 -19.56 15.94 -66.67
N GLU A 691 -20.70 16.63 -66.77
CA GLU A 691 -21.60 16.66 -67.93
C GLU A 691 -22.24 15.32 -68.36
N ASN A 692 -23.58 15.33 -68.23
CA ASN A 692 -24.60 14.74 -69.12
C ASN A 692 -24.80 13.23 -69.21
N GLY A 693 -26.09 12.87 -69.19
CA GLY A 693 -26.62 11.66 -69.82
C GLY A 693 -27.47 10.81 -68.88
N ASP A 694 -28.62 11.31 -68.44
CA ASP A 694 -29.94 10.98 -69.02
C ASP A 694 -30.42 9.53 -68.82
N ASN A 695 -31.52 9.47 -68.09
CA ASN A 695 -32.79 8.82 -68.43
C ASN A 695 -33.13 7.38 -68.00
N HIS A 696 -34.36 7.39 -67.47
CA HIS A 696 -35.39 6.35 -67.36
C HIS A 696 -35.19 5.31 -66.26
N GLY A 697 -36.07 5.19 -65.26
CA GLY A 697 -37.48 5.62 -65.17
C GLY A 697 -38.40 4.42 -65.31
N ASP A 698 -39.38 4.35 -64.41
CA ASP A 698 -40.61 3.56 -64.44
C ASP A 698 -40.43 2.05 -64.14
N ASP A 699 -41.30 1.34 -63.43
CA ASP A 699 -42.59 1.62 -62.77
C ASP A 699 -42.89 0.33 -61.93
N ALA A 700 -43.29 0.43 -60.66
CA ALA A 700 -44.68 0.44 -60.17
C ALA A 700 -45.34 -0.94 -59.95
N ALA A 701 -46.23 -0.93 -58.94
CA ALA A 701 -47.30 -1.89 -58.60
C ALA A 701 -46.90 -3.19 -57.87
N SER A 702 -47.02 -3.26 -56.54
CA SER A 702 -48.24 -3.49 -55.73
C SER A 702 -48.70 -4.96 -55.68
N THR A 703 -48.65 -5.59 -54.50
CA THR A 703 -49.84 -5.87 -53.67
C THR A 703 -49.41 -6.47 -52.33
N SER A 704 -50.04 -5.94 -51.28
CA SER A 704 -50.10 -6.39 -49.89
C SER A 704 -50.53 -7.86 -49.75
N ASP A 705 -50.02 -8.58 -48.75
CA ASP A 705 -50.90 -9.07 -47.69
C ASP A 705 -50.18 -9.65 -46.45
N THR A 706 -50.71 -9.22 -45.30
CA THR A 706 -50.86 -9.91 -44.00
C THR A 706 -49.68 -10.39 -43.13
N LEU A 707 -49.83 -10.09 -41.82
CA LEU A 707 -49.05 -10.47 -40.63
C LEU A 707 -48.75 -11.98 -40.50
N PRO A 708 -47.82 -12.36 -39.61
CA PRO A 708 -48.28 -13.21 -38.51
C PRO A 708 -47.67 -12.90 -37.14
N GLY A 709 -48.47 -13.14 -36.11
CA GLY A 709 -48.02 -13.43 -34.74
C GLY A 709 -48.02 -14.94 -34.47
N GLU A 710 -47.33 -15.28 -33.37
CA GLU A 710 -47.41 -16.48 -32.53
C GLU A 710 -46.95 -17.86 -33.10
N SER A 711 -45.90 -18.41 -32.48
CA SER A 711 -45.94 -19.76 -31.87
C SER A 711 -44.70 -20.04 -31.01
N GLU A 712 -44.97 -20.60 -29.83
CA GLU A 712 -44.04 -21.10 -28.81
C GLU A 712 -43.47 -22.50 -29.15
N PRO A 713 -42.50 -23.03 -28.36
CA PRO A 713 -41.43 -23.92 -28.82
C PRO A 713 -41.63 -25.42 -28.50
N ALA A 714 -40.85 -26.29 -29.16
CA ALA A 714 -40.55 -27.65 -28.67
C ALA A 714 -39.23 -28.23 -29.22
N ALA A 715 -38.34 -28.55 -28.28
CA ALA A 715 -37.42 -29.69 -28.18
C ALA A 715 -36.43 -30.05 -29.30
N SER A 716 -35.15 -30.21 -28.92
CA SER A 716 -34.24 -31.18 -29.55
C SER A 716 -33.50 -31.99 -28.47
N VAL A 717 -33.31 -33.26 -28.78
CA VAL A 717 -33.05 -34.42 -27.91
C VAL A 717 -31.54 -34.65 -27.79
N ALA A 718 -31.06 -34.97 -26.58
CA ALA A 718 -29.72 -35.48 -26.33
C ALA A 718 -29.72 -37.02 -26.32
N GLU A 719 -28.82 -37.64 -27.08
CA GLU A 719 -28.47 -39.05 -26.95
C GLU A 719 -27.34 -39.26 -25.95
N THR A 720 -27.42 -40.40 -25.28
CA THR A 720 -26.69 -40.83 -24.08
C THR A 720 -25.54 -41.74 -24.47
N GLU A 721 -24.41 -41.67 -23.76
CA GLU A 721 -23.62 -42.87 -23.45
C GLU A 721 -22.94 -42.71 -22.08
N VAL A 722 -22.94 -43.81 -21.33
CA VAL A 722 -22.80 -43.90 -19.87
C VAL A 722 -21.57 -44.75 -19.55
N THR A 723 -20.71 -44.31 -18.64
CA THR A 723 -19.94 -45.22 -17.77
C THR A 723 -19.96 -44.70 -16.35
N ALA A 724 -20.66 -45.44 -15.49
CA ALA A 724 -20.90 -45.15 -14.09
C ALA A 724 -19.81 -45.71 -13.18
N VAL A 725 -19.47 -45.01 -12.08
CA VAL A 725 -19.19 -45.60 -10.76
C VAL A 725 -19.59 -44.62 -9.64
N ASN A 726 -20.53 -45.06 -8.80
CA ASN A 726 -20.85 -44.68 -7.42
C ASN A 726 -21.63 -43.37 -7.10
N GLY A 727 -22.95 -43.59 -7.02
CA GLY A 727 -24.02 -42.91 -6.29
C GLY A 727 -23.72 -41.87 -5.20
N GLU A 728 -24.35 -40.71 -5.38
CA GLU A 728 -24.92 -39.82 -4.35
C GLU A 728 -26.12 -39.06 -4.99
N GLU A 729 -27.01 -38.53 -4.15
CA GLU A 729 -28.39 -38.05 -4.42
C GLU A 729 -28.56 -36.97 -5.51
N PRO A 730 -29.77 -36.79 -6.12
CA PRO A 730 -29.96 -35.82 -7.19
C PRO A 730 -30.09 -34.37 -6.68
N GLY A 731 -29.12 -33.53 -7.03
CA GLY A 731 -29.40 -32.24 -7.68
C GLY A 731 -29.30 -30.94 -6.86
N SER A 732 -28.17 -30.66 -6.21
CA SER A 732 -27.72 -29.25 -6.08
C SER A 732 -26.92 -28.87 -7.33
N PRO A 733 -27.18 -27.72 -7.99
CA PRO A 733 -26.37 -27.29 -9.14
C PRO A 733 -24.92 -27.17 -8.70
N VAL A 734 -23.99 -27.70 -9.52
CA VAL A 734 -22.55 -27.58 -9.27
C VAL A 734 -22.24 -26.09 -9.12
N LYS A 735 -21.76 -25.71 -7.94
CA LYS A 735 -21.36 -24.33 -7.62
C LYS A 735 -19.87 -24.21 -7.91
N HIS A 736 -19.50 -23.37 -8.86
CA HIS A 736 -18.11 -23.02 -9.09
C HIS A 736 -17.82 -21.70 -8.34
N ARG A 737 -16.98 -21.76 -7.28
CA ARG A 737 -16.64 -20.60 -6.43
C ARG A 737 -17.86 -19.83 -5.91
N GLY A 738 -18.84 -20.57 -5.37
CA GLY A 738 -20.07 -20.03 -4.80
C GLY A 738 -21.14 -19.60 -5.82
N ILE A 739 -20.81 -19.52 -7.12
CA ILE A 739 -21.73 -19.10 -8.17
C ILE A 739 -22.30 -20.33 -8.92
N PRO A 740 -23.64 -20.42 -9.11
CA PRO A 740 -24.22 -21.49 -9.92
C PRO A 740 -23.80 -21.38 -11.38
N GLU A 741 -23.37 -22.49 -12.00
CA GLU A 741 -23.00 -22.55 -13.44
C GLU A 741 -24.13 -22.08 -14.37
N ASN A 742 -25.37 -22.15 -13.91
CA ASN A 742 -26.56 -21.73 -14.66
C ASN A 742 -26.64 -20.21 -14.92
N VAL A 743 -25.80 -19.39 -14.30
CA VAL A 743 -25.79 -17.93 -14.47
C VAL A 743 -24.52 -17.47 -15.18
N ALA A 744 -24.62 -17.15 -16.46
CA ALA A 744 -23.53 -16.58 -17.27
C ALA A 744 -23.33 -15.09 -16.94
N LEU A 745 -22.74 -14.81 -15.76
CA LEU A 745 -22.57 -13.45 -15.23
C LEU A 745 -21.80 -12.54 -16.18
N TYR A 746 -20.71 -13.05 -16.75
CA TYR A 746 -19.88 -12.27 -17.67
C TYR A 746 -20.69 -11.81 -18.88
N ASP A 747 -21.42 -12.70 -19.54
CA ASP A 747 -22.18 -12.38 -20.75
C ASP A 747 -23.30 -11.36 -20.46
N ILE A 748 -23.97 -11.50 -19.31
CA ILE A 748 -24.99 -10.55 -18.85
C ILE A 748 -24.37 -9.16 -18.63
N PHE A 749 -23.29 -9.07 -17.83
CA PHE A 749 -22.66 -7.79 -17.54
C PHE A 749 -22.00 -7.18 -18.77
N PHE A 750 -21.38 -7.97 -19.64
CA PHE A 750 -20.75 -7.47 -20.86
C PHE A 750 -21.79 -6.88 -21.82
N GLY A 751 -22.88 -7.60 -22.10
CA GLY A 751 -23.96 -7.09 -22.94
C GLY A 751 -24.63 -5.83 -22.35
N GLN A 752 -24.80 -5.78 -21.03
CA GLN A 752 -25.37 -4.60 -20.36
C GLN A 752 -24.41 -3.41 -20.33
N VAL A 753 -23.10 -3.62 -20.15
CA VAL A 753 -22.09 -2.56 -20.26
C VAL A 753 -22.05 -2.00 -21.68
N GLN A 754 -22.09 -2.85 -22.71
CA GLN A 754 -22.18 -2.41 -24.10
C GLN A 754 -23.44 -1.56 -24.34
N HIS A 755 -24.61 -2.07 -23.96
CA HIS A 755 -25.86 -1.33 -24.09
C HIS A 755 -25.86 -0.01 -23.30
N LEU A 756 -25.28 0.02 -22.11
CA LEU A 756 -25.18 1.23 -21.29
C LEU A 756 -24.28 2.29 -21.95
N VAL A 757 -23.14 1.88 -22.49
CA VAL A 757 -22.20 2.77 -23.19
C VAL A 757 -22.87 3.38 -24.43
N GLU A 758 -23.61 2.57 -25.19
CA GLU A 758 -24.33 3.01 -26.39
C GLU A 758 -25.53 3.92 -26.06
N ALA A 759 -26.34 3.55 -25.08
CA ALA A 759 -27.57 4.26 -24.72
C ALA A 759 -27.30 5.60 -24.01
N GLN A 760 -26.30 5.66 -23.12
CA GLN A 760 -26.01 6.85 -22.30
C GLN A 760 -24.84 7.70 -22.82
N ARG A 761 -24.13 7.25 -23.86
CA ARG A 761 -22.94 7.93 -24.44
C ARG A 761 -21.93 8.34 -23.36
N LEU A 762 -21.51 7.36 -22.56
CA LEU A 762 -20.60 7.60 -21.44
C LEU A 762 -19.24 8.14 -21.92
N PRO A 763 -18.58 9.01 -21.15
CA PRO A 763 -17.20 9.40 -21.40
C PRO A 763 -16.27 8.18 -21.47
N ILE A 764 -15.19 8.28 -22.24
CA ILE A 764 -14.24 7.16 -22.41
C ILE A 764 -13.62 6.72 -21.07
N GLN A 765 -13.32 7.66 -20.17
CA GLN A 765 -12.79 7.34 -18.83
C GLN A 765 -13.74 6.44 -18.01
N ASP A 766 -15.04 6.63 -18.19
CA ASP A 766 -16.09 5.90 -17.46
C ASP A 766 -16.33 4.53 -18.08
N THR A 767 -16.27 4.46 -19.42
CA THR A 767 -16.28 3.21 -20.17
C THR A 767 -15.10 2.33 -19.75
N ILE A 768 -13.88 2.84 -19.74
CA ILE A 768 -12.69 2.07 -19.35
C ILE A 768 -12.79 1.63 -17.88
N ALA A 769 -13.29 2.47 -16.98
CA ALA A 769 -13.48 2.09 -15.58
C ALA A 769 -14.46 0.91 -15.41
N LEU A 770 -15.54 0.86 -16.20
CA LEU A 770 -16.44 -0.31 -16.23
C LEU A 770 -15.72 -1.55 -16.76
N LEU A 771 -14.88 -1.42 -17.79
CA LEU A 771 -14.08 -2.54 -18.32
C LEU A 771 -13.03 -3.05 -17.32
N VAL A 772 -12.50 -2.19 -16.44
CA VAL A 772 -11.60 -2.61 -15.35
C VAL A 772 -12.35 -3.51 -14.37
N SER A 773 -13.51 -3.10 -13.88
CA SER A 773 -14.33 -3.95 -13.00
C SER A 773 -14.79 -5.23 -13.71
N LEU A 774 -15.08 -5.17 -15.02
CA LEU A 774 -15.42 -6.36 -15.80
C LEU A 774 -14.26 -7.34 -15.92
N THR A 775 -13.04 -6.82 -16.11
CA THR A 775 -11.84 -7.64 -16.14
C THR A 775 -11.58 -8.29 -14.79
N ASN A 776 -11.73 -7.54 -13.68
CA ASN A 776 -11.59 -8.10 -12.33
C ASN A 776 -12.64 -9.18 -12.05
N LEU A 777 -13.89 -8.94 -12.46
CA LEU A 777 -14.98 -9.92 -12.36
C LEU A 777 -14.63 -11.20 -13.13
N ALA A 778 -14.20 -11.08 -14.39
CA ALA A 778 -13.80 -12.22 -15.21
C ALA A 778 -12.62 -12.98 -14.60
N LEU A 779 -11.58 -12.28 -14.16
CA LEU A 779 -10.38 -12.87 -13.55
C LEU A 779 -10.67 -13.57 -12.20
N ASN A 780 -11.66 -13.10 -11.45
CA ASN A 780 -11.98 -13.65 -10.13
C ASN A 780 -12.95 -14.84 -10.21
N ILE A 781 -13.97 -14.74 -11.07
CA ILE A 781 -14.99 -15.78 -11.22
C ILE A 781 -14.53 -16.88 -12.17
N TYR A 782 -13.96 -16.50 -13.32
CA TYR A 782 -13.65 -17.41 -14.42
C TYR A 782 -12.16 -17.31 -14.84
N PRO A 783 -11.20 -17.65 -13.96
CA PRO A 783 -9.77 -17.56 -14.28
C PRO A 783 -9.34 -18.46 -15.44
N GLU A 784 -10.07 -19.55 -15.69
CA GLU A 784 -9.82 -20.51 -16.77
C GLU A 784 -10.24 -19.96 -18.14
N ARG A 785 -11.18 -19.00 -18.17
CA ARG A 785 -11.76 -18.46 -19.41
C ARG A 785 -11.00 -17.22 -19.85
N LEU A 786 -9.81 -17.45 -20.41
CA LEU A 786 -8.94 -16.40 -20.95
C LEU A 786 -9.59 -15.60 -22.09
N ASP A 787 -10.55 -16.20 -22.79
CA ASP A 787 -11.33 -15.59 -23.86
C ASP A 787 -12.16 -14.40 -23.38
N TYR A 788 -12.68 -14.43 -22.16
CA TYR A 788 -13.43 -13.32 -21.59
C TYR A 788 -12.55 -12.08 -21.35
N VAL A 789 -11.33 -12.28 -20.87
CA VAL A 789 -10.39 -11.18 -20.66
C VAL A 789 -9.94 -10.63 -22.02
N ASP A 790 -9.64 -11.49 -22.99
CA ASP A 790 -9.23 -11.07 -24.33
C ASP A 790 -10.34 -10.28 -25.06
N GLN A 791 -11.61 -10.70 -24.94
CA GLN A 791 -12.76 -9.95 -25.46
C GLN A 791 -12.89 -8.55 -24.85
N VAL A 792 -12.65 -8.39 -23.53
CA VAL A 792 -12.64 -7.06 -22.90
C VAL A 792 -11.49 -6.20 -23.42
N LEU A 793 -10.31 -6.79 -23.62
CA LEU A 793 -9.15 -6.10 -24.17
C LEU A 793 -9.37 -5.68 -25.63
N ASP A 794 -10.00 -6.52 -26.46
CA ASP A 794 -10.37 -6.19 -27.84
C ASP A 794 -11.36 -5.02 -27.88
N TYR A 795 -12.43 -5.10 -27.08
CA TYR A 795 -13.41 -4.01 -26.99
C TYR A 795 -12.78 -2.70 -26.47
N ALA A 796 -11.88 -2.79 -25.49
CA ALA A 796 -11.11 -1.64 -25.01
C ALA A 796 -10.23 -1.06 -26.12
N ASN A 797 -9.56 -1.92 -26.90
CA ASN A 797 -8.70 -1.49 -28.00
C ASN A 797 -9.50 -0.78 -29.10
N ALA A 798 -10.66 -1.31 -29.48
CA ALA A 798 -11.59 -0.67 -30.42
C ALA A 798 -12.01 0.73 -29.93
N LYS A 799 -12.37 0.87 -28.64
CA LYS A 799 -12.76 2.17 -28.06
C LYS A 799 -11.60 3.15 -27.95
N VAL A 800 -10.39 2.69 -27.63
CA VAL A 800 -9.18 3.53 -27.63
C VAL A 800 -8.88 4.05 -29.04
N HIS A 801 -9.04 3.21 -30.07
CA HIS A 801 -8.86 3.62 -31.46
C HIS A 801 -9.94 4.60 -31.94
N GLU A 802 -11.21 4.38 -31.58
CA GLU A 802 -12.32 5.30 -31.89
C GLU A 802 -12.06 6.71 -31.33
N HIS A 803 -11.50 6.79 -30.11
CA HIS A 803 -11.25 8.04 -29.40
C HIS A 803 -9.77 8.47 -29.43
N ALA A 804 -8.95 7.97 -30.36
CA ALA A 804 -7.51 8.27 -30.41
C ALA A 804 -7.19 9.77 -30.53
N ASN A 805 -8.06 10.53 -31.20
CA ASN A 805 -7.93 11.99 -31.37
C ASN A 805 -8.67 12.80 -30.29
N SER A 806 -9.31 12.14 -29.32
CA SER A 806 -10.05 12.81 -28.24
C SER A 806 -9.09 13.23 -27.12
N ALA A 807 -9.25 14.46 -26.62
CA ALA A 807 -8.52 14.93 -25.45
C ALA A 807 -8.84 14.11 -24.18
N ASP A 808 -10.04 13.51 -24.12
CA ASP A 808 -10.52 12.75 -22.97
C ASP A 808 -9.72 11.46 -22.73
N LEU A 809 -9.19 10.84 -23.79
CA LEU A 809 -8.33 9.65 -23.70
C LEU A 809 -7.01 9.97 -22.98
N HIS A 810 -6.49 11.18 -23.20
CA HIS A 810 -5.26 11.65 -22.57
C HIS A 810 -5.47 12.26 -21.18
N SER A 811 -6.70 12.27 -20.67
CA SER A 811 -6.97 12.66 -19.29
C SER A 811 -6.21 11.73 -18.31
N PRO A 812 -5.73 12.27 -17.17
CA PRO A 812 -5.00 11.45 -16.19
C PRO A 812 -5.88 10.33 -15.62
N VAL A 813 -7.19 10.54 -15.54
CA VAL A 813 -8.16 9.54 -15.06
C VAL A 813 -8.28 8.39 -16.06
N ALA A 814 -8.47 8.68 -17.36
CA ALA A 814 -8.52 7.64 -18.38
C ALA A 814 -7.20 6.84 -18.45
N GLN A 815 -6.05 7.50 -18.36
CA GLN A 815 -4.74 6.82 -18.35
C GLN A 815 -4.54 5.95 -17.10
N GLN A 816 -5.04 6.37 -15.93
CA GLN A 816 -5.02 5.54 -14.73
C GLN A 816 -5.92 4.32 -14.85
N SER A 817 -7.12 4.46 -15.43
CA SER A 817 -8.02 3.33 -15.69
C SER A 817 -7.44 2.36 -16.74
N LEU A 818 -6.82 2.86 -17.81
CA LEU A 818 -6.12 2.02 -18.81
C LEU A 818 -4.92 1.28 -18.20
N LEU A 819 -4.17 1.97 -17.32
CA LEU A 819 -3.10 1.34 -16.57
C LEU A 819 -3.63 0.23 -15.65
N ALA A 820 -4.73 0.48 -14.94
CA ALA A 820 -5.37 -0.51 -14.08
C ALA A 820 -5.86 -1.73 -14.89
N LEU A 821 -6.46 -1.49 -16.07
CA LEU A 821 -6.92 -2.53 -16.99
C LEU A 821 -5.75 -3.44 -17.43
N LEU A 822 -4.62 -2.85 -17.85
CA LEU A 822 -3.44 -3.60 -18.28
C LEU A 822 -2.70 -4.29 -17.12
N GLN A 823 -2.80 -3.75 -15.90
CA GLN A 823 -2.17 -4.32 -14.71
C GLN A 823 -2.98 -5.45 -14.06
N ALA A 824 -4.31 -5.49 -14.24
CA ALA A 824 -5.17 -6.50 -13.61
C ALA A 824 -4.76 -7.94 -14.02
N PRO A 825 -4.60 -8.27 -15.31
CA PRO A 825 -4.09 -9.58 -15.73
C PRO A 825 -2.69 -9.90 -15.18
N LEU A 826 -1.78 -8.92 -15.17
CA LEU A 826 -0.40 -9.10 -14.71
C LEU A 826 -0.29 -9.41 -13.21
N LYS A 827 -1.24 -8.93 -12.40
CA LYS A 827 -1.25 -9.13 -10.94
C LYS A 827 -2.00 -10.40 -10.53
N ARG A 828 -2.99 -10.82 -11.32
CA ARG A 828 -3.93 -11.88 -10.92
C ARG A 828 -3.57 -13.26 -11.47
N TYR A 829 -3.11 -13.35 -12.72
CA TYR A 829 -2.64 -14.63 -13.26
C TYR A 829 -1.40 -15.11 -12.51
N VAL A 830 -1.27 -16.43 -12.35
CA VAL A 830 -0.11 -17.03 -11.70
C VAL A 830 1.14 -16.83 -12.57
N SER A 831 0.96 -17.02 -13.89
CA SER A 831 2.01 -16.78 -14.88
C SER A 831 1.81 -15.47 -15.62
N ILE A 832 2.80 -14.58 -15.52
CA ILE A 832 2.85 -13.33 -16.30
C ILE A 832 2.86 -13.63 -17.81
N PHE A 833 3.42 -14.79 -18.20
CA PHE A 833 3.47 -15.18 -19.61
C PHE A 833 2.08 -15.43 -20.19
N THR A 834 1.11 -15.86 -19.38
CA THR A 834 -0.28 -16.02 -19.80
C THR A 834 -0.86 -14.68 -20.22
N ALA A 835 -0.71 -13.64 -19.38
CA ALA A 835 -1.16 -12.29 -19.70
C ALA A 835 -0.50 -11.72 -20.97
N LEU A 836 0.82 -11.92 -21.11
CA LEU A 836 1.59 -11.42 -22.25
C LEU A 836 1.33 -12.17 -23.55
N SER A 837 0.77 -13.38 -23.49
CA SER A 837 0.46 -14.21 -24.65
C SER A 837 -0.97 -14.00 -25.16
N LEU A 838 -1.78 -13.19 -24.47
CA LEU A 838 -3.11 -12.81 -24.94
C LEU A 838 -3.02 -12.00 -26.24
N PRO A 839 -3.76 -12.37 -27.31
CA PRO A 839 -3.68 -11.74 -28.63
C PRO A 839 -3.84 -10.22 -28.61
N PHE A 840 -4.81 -9.69 -27.86
CA PHE A 840 -5.10 -8.24 -27.85
C PHE A 840 -4.38 -7.44 -26.75
N TYR A 841 -3.59 -8.10 -25.89
CA TYR A 841 -2.84 -7.41 -24.84
C TYR A 841 -1.72 -6.51 -25.39
N VAL A 842 -0.89 -7.05 -26.28
CA VAL A 842 0.23 -6.29 -26.88
C VAL A 842 -0.28 -5.14 -27.79
N PRO A 843 -1.29 -5.33 -28.66
CA PRO A 843 -1.91 -4.25 -29.41
C PRO A 843 -2.43 -3.11 -28.52
N LEU A 844 -3.19 -3.42 -27.46
CA LEU A 844 -3.71 -2.42 -26.53
C LEU A 844 -2.57 -1.69 -25.80
N PHE A 845 -1.51 -2.40 -25.42
CA PHE A 845 -0.31 -1.79 -24.82
C PHE A 845 0.38 -0.82 -25.79
N GLN A 846 0.49 -1.18 -27.07
CA GLN A 846 1.17 -0.35 -28.08
C GLN A 846 0.41 0.94 -28.39
N SER A 847 -0.92 0.95 -28.30
CA SER A 847 -1.75 2.14 -28.50
C SER A 847 -1.68 3.15 -27.33
N GLN A 848 -1.05 2.79 -26.21
CA GLN A 848 -0.92 3.67 -25.04
C GLN A 848 0.19 4.73 -25.16
N THR A 849 0.04 5.78 -24.35
CA THR A 849 1.05 6.84 -24.22
C THR A 849 2.36 6.33 -23.59
N TYR A 850 3.46 7.07 -23.79
CA TYR A 850 4.78 6.68 -23.25
C TYR A 850 4.80 6.48 -21.72
N PRO A 851 4.21 7.36 -20.88
CA PRO A 851 4.18 7.17 -19.43
C PRO A 851 3.49 5.87 -19.01
N THR A 852 2.35 5.56 -19.63
CA THR A 852 1.57 4.34 -19.33
C THR A 852 2.34 3.09 -19.75
N ARG A 853 2.94 3.10 -20.95
CA ARG A 853 3.79 1.98 -21.40
C ARG A 853 5.01 1.78 -20.51
N ARG A 854 5.67 2.86 -20.08
CA ARG A 854 6.81 2.83 -19.14
C ARG A 854 6.39 2.24 -17.79
N ALA A 855 5.21 2.60 -17.28
CA ALA A 855 4.69 2.08 -16.02
C ALA A 855 4.37 0.57 -16.09
N VAL A 856 3.73 0.11 -17.17
CA VAL A 856 3.45 -1.32 -17.40
C VAL A 856 4.75 -2.10 -17.56
N ALA A 857 5.69 -1.62 -18.38
CA ALA A 857 6.99 -2.27 -18.56
C ALA A 857 7.80 -2.37 -17.26
N GLY A 858 7.75 -1.31 -16.43
CA GLY A 858 8.36 -1.33 -15.10
C GLY A 858 7.71 -2.36 -14.18
N GLU A 859 6.39 -2.51 -14.23
CA GLU A 859 5.69 -3.54 -13.44
C GLU A 859 6.06 -4.95 -13.88
N VAL A 860 6.07 -5.23 -15.19
CA VAL A 860 6.52 -6.53 -15.73
C VAL A 860 7.95 -6.84 -15.28
N ALA A 861 8.89 -5.91 -15.40
CA ALA A 861 10.27 -6.10 -14.96
C ALA A 861 10.37 -6.37 -13.45
N ARG A 862 9.64 -5.62 -12.63
CA ARG A 862 9.65 -5.79 -11.17
C ARG A 862 9.05 -7.12 -10.75
N THR A 863 7.93 -7.52 -11.34
CA THR A 863 7.26 -8.78 -10.98
C THR A 863 8.11 -9.99 -11.36
N LEU A 864 8.72 -9.98 -12.56
CA LEU A 864 9.68 -11.02 -12.96
C LEU A 864 10.87 -11.13 -12.00
N LEU A 865 11.43 -9.98 -11.58
CA LEU A 865 12.56 -9.96 -10.64
C LEU A 865 12.17 -10.35 -9.21
N LYS A 866 10.99 -9.93 -8.74
CA LYS A 866 10.48 -10.22 -7.41
C LYS A 866 10.17 -11.71 -7.24
N ASN A 867 9.56 -12.32 -8.25
CA ASN A 867 9.19 -13.73 -8.24
C ASN A 867 10.32 -14.65 -8.73
N GLN A 868 11.42 -14.09 -9.25
CA GLN A 868 12.54 -14.82 -9.86
C GLN A 868 12.10 -15.81 -10.95
N THR A 869 11.11 -15.43 -11.75
CA THR A 869 10.54 -16.30 -12.78
C THR A 869 11.56 -16.54 -13.90
N PRO A 870 11.98 -17.78 -14.17
CA PRO A 870 12.93 -18.08 -15.23
C PRO A 870 12.28 -17.89 -16.61
N ILE A 871 13.03 -17.34 -17.57
CA ILE A 871 12.62 -17.22 -18.97
C ILE A 871 13.36 -18.28 -19.77
N SER A 872 12.64 -19.33 -20.17
CA SER A 872 13.22 -20.51 -20.83
C SER A 872 12.95 -20.61 -22.32
N THR A 873 11.85 -20.05 -22.81
CA THR A 873 11.46 -20.14 -24.24
C THR A 873 11.73 -18.83 -24.98
N ALA A 874 12.01 -18.94 -26.28
CA ALA A 874 12.24 -17.77 -27.15
C ALA A 874 10.98 -16.90 -27.28
N ALA A 875 9.79 -17.51 -27.35
CA ALA A 875 8.52 -16.80 -27.44
C ALA A 875 8.24 -15.95 -26.18
N HIS A 876 8.48 -16.51 -24.99
CA HIS A 876 8.34 -15.75 -23.74
C HIS A 876 9.32 -14.58 -23.69
N LEU A 877 10.57 -14.79 -24.14
CA LEU A 877 11.55 -13.71 -24.20
C LEU A 877 11.14 -12.62 -25.20
N GLU A 878 10.59 -12.99 -26.36
CA GLU A 878 10.13 -12.02 -27.37
C GLU A 878 9.00 -11.14 -26.84
N ASN A 879 7.99 -11.72 -26.19
CA ASN A 879 6.88 -10.98 -25.59
C ASN A 879 7.38 -10.03 -24.47
N VAL A 880 8.27 -10.53 -23.60
CA VAL A 880 8.88 -9.71 -22.54
C VAL A 880 9.70 -8.57 -23.12
N LEU A 881 10.56 -8.83 -24.12
CA LEU A 881 11.36 -7.79 -24.77
C LEU A 881 10.50 -6.79 -25.55
N GLY A 882 9.37 -7.23 -26.13
CA GLY A 882 8.40 -6.37 -26.79
C GLY A 882 7.82 -5.31 -25.85
N VAL A 883 7.43 -5.71 -24.64
CA VAL A 883 6.95 -4.78 -23.60
C VAL A 883 8.09 -3.93 -23.04
N LEU A 884 9.25 -4.53 -22.76
CA LEU A 884 10.42 -3.83 -22.21
C LEU A 884 11.11 -2.91 -23.23
N ALA A 885 10.76 -2.98 -24.52
CA ALA A 885 11.31 -2.13 -25.57
C ALA A 885 11.22 -0.63 -25.24
N VAL A 886 10.20 -0.21 -24.48
CA VAL A 886 10.00 1.17 -24.03
C VAL A 886 11.03 1.60 -22.97
N LEU A 887 11.53 0.67 -22.15
CA LEU A 887 12.63 0.92 -21.19
C LEU A 887 14.01 0.80 -21.84
N ILE A 888 14.12 -0.01 -22.90
CA ILE A 888 15.36 -0.21 -23.66
C ILE A 888 15.64 1.01 -24.53
N LYS A 889 14.67 1.40 -25.36
CA LYS A 889 14.79 2.56 -26.25
C LYS A 889 14.75 3.84 -25.42
N GLU A 890 15.56 4.83 -25.81
CA GLU A 890 15.38 6.18 -25.29
C GLU A 890 13.98 6.64 -25.68
N GLY A 891 13.17 7.03 -24.68
CA GLY A 891 11.88 7.66 -24.94
C GLY A 891 12.08 8.77 -25.95
N SER A 892 11.31 8.72 -27.04
CA SER A 892 11.40 9.64 -28.18
C SER A 892 11.69 11.05 -27.67
N GLN A 893 12.77 11.65 -28.20
CA GLN A 893 12.90 13.09 -28.26
C GLN A 893 11.51 13.65 -28.54
N SER A 894 11.02 14.55 -27.69
CA SER A 894 9.84 15.32 -27.99
C SER A 894 9.96 15.79 -29.44
N GLN A 895 8.94 15.54 -30.26
CA GLN A 895 8.85 16.14 -31.60
C GLN A 895 8.76 17.65 -31.43
N GLY A 896 9.92 18.28 -31.23
CA GLY A 896 10.15 19.69 -31.42
C GLY A 896 10.56 19.88 -32.87
N TYR A 897 9.99 20.92 -33.49
CA TYR A 897 10.20 21.41 -34.84
C TYR A 897 11.52 20.96 -35.52
N PRO A 898 11.47 20.41 -36.75
CA PRO A 898 12.66 20.12 -37.53
C PRO A 898 13.38 21.43 -37.88
N GLY A 899 14.54 21.68 -37.28
CA GLY A 899 15.34 22.88 -37.54
C GLY A 899 16.27 23.33 -36.40
N VAL A 900 16.09 22.83 -35.18
CA VAL A 900 17.01 23.12 -34.07
C VAL A 900 17.67 21.83 -33.60
N SER A 901 18.84 21.53 -34.17
CA SER A 901 19.75 20.51 -33.67
C SER A 901 20.15 20.86 -32.23
N SER A 902 19.38 20.38 -31.25
CA SER A 902 19.75 20.51 -29.83
C SER A 902 20.86 19.51 -29.51
N ALA A 903 22.06 19.81 -29.98
CA ALA A 903 23.27 19.03 -29.75
C ALA A 903 23.83 19.15 -28.32
N ARG A 904 23.03 19.46 -27.29
CA ARG A 904 23.58 19.82 -25.96
C ARG A 904 22.70 19.59 -24.73
N ALA A 905 21.68 18.74 -24.79
CA ALA A 905 21.14 18.16 -23.56
C ALA A 905 21.79 16.78 -23.37
N ARG A 906 22.91 16.70 -22.63
CA ARG A 906 23.25 15.43 -21.98
C ARG A 906 22.00 15.04 -21.20
N ALA A 907 21.35 13.95 -21.58
CA ALA A 907 20.25 13.40 -20.80
C ALA A 907 20.81 13.19 -19.40
N MET A 908 20.36 14.01 -18.44
CA MET A 908 20.77 13.83 -17.05
C MET A 908 20.17 12.49 -16.65
N GLU A 909 21.00 11.44 -16.55
CA GLU A 909 20.62 10.14 -16.00
C GLU A 909 19.95 10.42 -14.66
N THR A 910 18.63 10.24 -14.58
CA THR A 910 17.90 10.37 -13.31
C THR A 910 18.05 9.07 -12.55
N ASP A 911 18.01 9.13 -11.23
CA ASP A 911 18.08 7.94 -10.37
C ASP A 911 17.02 6.89 -10.77
N GLU A 912 15.82 7.33 -11.19
CA GLU A 912 14.77 6.46 -11.73
C GLU A 912 15.20 5.71 -13.00
N THR A 913 15.81 6.41 -13.96
CA THR A 913 16.31 5.76 -15.19
C THR A 913 17.46 4.80 -14.90
N MET A 914 18.32 5.12 -13.93
CA MET A 914 19.39 4.22 -13.51
C MET A 914 18.84 2.95 -12.85
N GLU A 915 17.79 3.09 -12.04
CA GLU A 915 17.12 1.94 -11.42
C GLU A 915 16.48 1.03 -12.48
N GLU A 916 15.79 1.61 -13.47
CA GLU A 916 15.20 0.88 -14.61
C GLU A 916 16.25 0.13 -15.42
N GLN A 917 17.39 0.78 -15.72
CA GLN A 917 18.49 0.09 -16.39
C GLN A 917 19.10 -1.01 -15.51
N GLY A 918 19.10 -0.83 -14.19
CA GLY A 918 19.43 -1.87 -13.22
C GLY A 918 18.47 -3.07 -13.26
N TRP A 919 17.19 -2.86 -13.56
CA TRP A 919 16.23 -3.95 -13.75
C TRP A 919 16.55 -4.76 -15.01
N LEU A 920 16.80 -4.09 -16.14
CA LEU A 920 17.20 -4.73 -17.40
C LEU A 920 18.51 -5.51 -17.26
N ALA A 921 19.46 -4.97 -16.50
CA ALA A 921 20.72 -5.65 -16.18
C ALA A 921 20.49 -6.95 -15.39
N ARG A 922 19.63 -6.93 -14.37
CA ARG A 922 19.32 -8.12 -13.56
C ARG A 922 18.49 -9.16 -14.31
N LEU A 923 17.63 -8.73 -15.24
CA LEU A 923 16.81 -9.62 -16.06
C LEU A 923 17.63 -10.65 -16.84
N VAL A 924 18.86 -10.29 -17.26
CA VAL A 924 19.78 -11.21 -17.96
C VAL A 924 20.07 -12.47 -17.14
N HIS A 925 20.03 -12.38 -15.81
CA HIS A 925 20.26 -13.53 -14.93
C HIS A 925 19.04 -14.47 -14.80
N LEU A 926 17.85 -14.04 -15.23
CA LEU A 926 16.65 -14.88 -15.28
C LEU A 926 16.56 -15.70 -16.58
N LEU A 927 17.43 -15.45 -17.56
CA LEU A 927 17.49 -16.22 -18.80
C LEU A 927 18.11 -17.60 -18.53
N GLN A 928 17.29 -18.64 -18.57
CA GLN A 928 17.68 -20.02 -18.30
C GLN A 928 17.09 -20.95 -19.37
N GLY A 929 17.87 -21.22 -20.41
CA GLY A 929 17.59 -22.26 -21.39
C GLY A 929 17.93 -23.65 -20.84
N GLU A 930 17.13 -24.64 -21.25
CA GLU A 930 17.34 -26.06 -20.90
C GLU A 930 18.67 -26.57 -21.48
N ASP A 931 18.91 -26.26 -22.75
CA ASP A 931 20.09 -26.60 -23.51
C ASP A 931 21.00 -25.38 -23.78
N ASN A 932 22.22 -25.71 -24.22
CA ASN A 932 23.28 -24.75 -24.52
C ASN A 932 22.91 -23.84 -25.70
N ASP A 933 22.26 -24.38 -26.73
CA ASP A 933 21.88 -23.64 -27.94
C ASP A 933 20.72 -22.67 -27.65
N THR A 934 19.70 -23.11 -26.91
CA THR A 934 18.64 -22.21 -26.44
C THR A 934 19.20 -21.11 -25.55
N GLN A 935 20.09 -21.42 -24.60
CA GLN A 935 20.73 -20.38 -23.78
C GLN A 935 21.46 -19.35 -24.66
N PHE A 936 22.21 -19.79 -25.67
CA PHE A 936 22.91 -18.88 -26.57
C PHE A 936 21.95 -18.07 -27.43
N LYS A 937 20.87 -18.68 -27.94
CA LYS A 937 19.82 -18.01 -28.71
C LYS A 937 19.11 -16.94 -27.90
N LEU A 938 18.79 -17.21 -26.63
CA LEU A 938 18.22 -16.23 -25.71
C LEU A 938 19.17 -15.03 -25.53
N LEU A 939 20.46 -15.27 -25.28
CA LEU A 939 21.46 -14.21 -25.15
C LEU A 939 21.62 -13.39 -26.46
N GLN A 940 21.55 -14.04 -27.63
CA GLN A 940 21.59 -13.35 -28.92
C GLN A 940 20.38 -12.44 -29.12
N MET A 941 19.17 -12.92 -28.79
CA MET A 941 17.93 -12.12 -28.85
C MET A 941 17.99 -10.92 -27.91
N THR A 942 18.41 -11.13 -26.66
CA THR A 942 18.56 -10.05 -25.67
C THR A 942 19.59 -9.01 -26.13
N ARG A 943 20.74 -9.43 -26.65
CA ARG A 943 21.75 -8.50 -27.18
C ARG A 943 21.21 -7.70 -28.36
N LYS A 944 20.46 -8.34 -29.28
CA LYS A 944 19.87 -7.65 -30.43
C LYS A 944 18.90 -6.56 -29.95
N ALA A 945 18.05 -6.86 -28.97
CA ALA A 945 17.13 -5.89 -28.41
C ALA A 945 17.86 -4.75 -27.67
N TYR A 946 18.84 -5.06 -26.81
CA TYR A 946 19.56 -4.05 -26.03
C TYR A 946 20.45 -3.14 -26.87
N ALA A 947 20.83 -3.56 -28.08
CA ALA A 947 21.59 -2.71 -29.01
C ALA A 947 20.84 -1.43 -29.43
N ASP A 948 19.50 -1.40 -29.30
CA ASP A 948 18.66 -0.23 -29.58
C ASP A 948 18.76 0.86 -28.48
N GLY A 949 19.36 0.56 -27.33
CA GLY A 949 19.45 1.47 -26.18
C GLY A 949 20.56 2.53 -26.23
N ASN A 950 21.29 2.65 -27.34
CA ASN A 950 22.38 3.62 -27.56
C ASN A 950 23.37 3.72 -26.37
N GLU A 951 23.39 4.83 -25.61
CA GLU A 951 24.33 5.04 -24.51
C GLU A 951 24.04 4.13 -23.29
N ARG A 952 22.81 3.63 -23.16
CA ARG A 952 22.38 2.75 -22.05
C ARG A 952 23.02 1.36 -22.08
N ILE A 953 23.66 0.98 -23.20
CA ILE A 953 24.38 -0.31 -23.29
C ILE A 953 25.50 -0.42 -22.25
N ARG A 954 25.96 0.69 -21.66
CA ARG A 954 26.95 0.72 -20.58
C ARG A 954 26.55 -0.10 -19.36
N THR A 955 25.26 -0.17 -19.02
CA THR A 955 24.76 -0.90 -17.85
C THR A 955 24.30 -2.31 -18.19
N THR A 956 23.78 -2.53 -19.40
CA THR A 956 23.18 -3.82 -19.81
C THR A 956 24.17 -4.77 -20.48
N THR A 957 25.26 -4.28 -21.07
CA THR A 957 26.30 -5.12 -21.69
C THR A 957 27.11 -5.94 -20.68
N PRO A 958 27.58 -5.41 -19.53
CA PRO A 958 28.38 -6.19 -18.59
C PRO A 958 27.67 -7.46 -18.08
N PRO A 959 26.37 -7.44 -17.69
CA PRO A 959 25.62 -8.65 -17.38
C PRO A 959 25.58 -9.67 -18.52
N LEU A 960 25.36 -9.22 -19.77
CA LEU A 960 25.40 -10.10 -20.96
C LEU A 960 26.77 -10.78 -21.13
N ILE A 961 27.85 -10.03 -20.93
CA ILE A 961 29.22 -10.57 -21.00
C ILE A 961 29.48 -11.55 -19.86
N THR A 962 29.05 -11.27 -18.63
CA THR A 962 29.18 -12.22 -17.52
C THR A 962 28.37 -13.50 -17.75
N ALA A 963 27.18 -13.40 -18.34
CA ALA A 963 26.39 -14.55 -18.75
C ALA A 963 27.09 -15.36 -19.85
N GLY A 964 27.68 -14.67 -20.84
CA GLY A 964 28.53 -15.28 -21.86
C GLY A 964 29.75 -16.00 -21.29
N MET A 965 30.47 -15.39 -20.34
CA MET A 965 31.61 -16.02 -19.66
C MET A 965 31.21 -17.27 -18.86
N LYS A 966 30.04 -17.25 -18.20
CA LYS A 966 29.48 -18.44 -17.53
C LYS A 966 29.13 -19.54 -18.53
N LEU A 967 28.53 -19.17 -19.67
CA LEU A 967 28.21 -20.11 -20.74
C LEU A 967 29.47 -20.73 -21.36
N ALA A 968 30.53 -19.95 -21.59
CA ALA A 968 31.81 -20.45 -22.10
C ALA A 968 32.44 -21.50 -21.16
N ARG A 969 32.40 -21.27 -19.84
CA ARG A 969 32.86 -22.26 -18.84
C ARG A 969 31.97 -23.51 -18.83
N ARG A 970 30.66 -23.35 -19.04
CA ARG A 970 29.71 -24.47 -19.15
C ARG A 970 29.99 -25.32 -20.38
N TYR A 971 30.31 -24.71 -21.53
CA TYR A 971 30.73 -25.44 -22.74
C TYR A 971 31.98 -26.26 -22.48
N LYS A 972 33.02 -25.66 -21.89
CA LYS A 972 34.25 -26.39 -21.54
C LYS A 972 34.00 -27.55 -20.58
N LYS A 973 33.15 -27.38 -19.56
CA LYS A 973 32.80 -28.46 -18.63
C LYS A 973 32.04 -29.61 -19.29
N ARG A 974 31.37 -29.37 -20.41
CA ARG A 974 30.57 -30.35 -21.16
C ARG A 974 31.25 -30.84 -22.45
N GLU A 975 32.55 -30.60 -22.61
CA GLU A 975 33.29 -30.96 -23.83
C GLU A 975 33.22 -32.45 -24.21
N HIS A 976 32.96 -33.35 -23.26
CA HIS A 976 32.82 -34.79 -23.50
C HIS A 976 31.42 -35.22 -23.98
N TYR A 977 30.42 -34.35 -23.89
CA TYR A 977 29.04 -34.66 -24.27
C TYR A 977 28.66 -34.12 -25.66
N GLU A 978 29.32 -33.05 -26.10
CA GLU A 978 28.97 -32.30 -27.30
C GLU A 978 30.23 -32.07 -28.16
N ASP A 979 30.32 -32.67 -29.35
CA ASP A 979 31.48 -32.54 -30.25
C ASP A 979 31.63 -31.14 -30.87
N ASN A 980 30.55 -30.35 -30.89
CA ASN A 980 30.48 -29.01 -31.48
C ASN A 980 30.85 -27.88 -30.49
N TRP A 981 31.27 -28.21 -29.26
CA TRP A 981 31.56 -27.24 -28.20
C TRP A 981 32.58 -26.18 -28.62
N SER A 982 33.59 -26.56 -29.41
CA SER A 982 34.64 -25.65 -29.87
C SER A 982 34.07 -24.61 -30.85
N THR A 983 33.27 -25.03 -31.82
CA THR A 983 32.61 -24.12 -32.77
C THR A 983 31.61 -23.20 -32.06
N GLN A 984 30.83 -23.72 -31.13
CA GLN A 984 29.91 -22.93 -30.30
C GLN A 984 30.68 -21.93 -29.43
N SER A 985 31.82 -22.32 -28.85
CA SER A 985 32.70 -21.45 -28.06
C SER A 985 33.26 -20.31 -28.92
N SER A 986 33.78 -20.61 -30.11
CA SER A 986 34.26 -19.57 -31.04
C SER A 986 33.15 -18.59 -31.44
N ALA A 987 31.94 -19.09 -31.71
CA ALA A 987 30.77 -18.24 -31.99
C ALA A 987 30.40 -17.35 -30.79
N LEU A 988 30.45 -17.89 -29.58
CA LEU A 988 30.20 -17.15 -28.34
C LEU A 988 31.26 -16.08 -28.08
N TYR A 989 32.54 -16.38 -28.31
CA TYR A 989 33.61 -15.38 -28.19
C TYR A 989 33.49 -14.27 -29.23
N LYS A 990 33.14 -14.61 -30.48
CA LYS A 990 32.85 -13.61 -31.52
C LYS A 990 31.65 -12.73 -31.14
N PHE A 991 30.63 -13.32 -30.52
CA PHE A 991 29.50 -12.59 -29.96
C PHE A 991 29.92 -11.62 -28.85
N MET A 992 30.72 -12.08 -27.87
CA MET A 992 31.22 -11.23 -26.78
C MET A 992 32.14 -10.12 -27.31
N HIS A 993 33.04 -10.44 -28.24
CA HIS A 993 33.89 -9.46 -28.91
C HIS A 993 33.05 -8.39 -29.61
N SER A 994 32.07 -8.79 -30.43
CA SER A 994 31.19 -7.84 -31.12
C SER A 994 30.41 -6.94 -30.16
N ALA A 995 29.93 -7.47 -29.02
CA ALA A 995 29.24 -6.68 -28.00
C ALA A 995 30.19 -5.69 -27.30
N LEU A 996 31.42 -6.09 -26.97
CA LEU A 996 32.42 -5.21 -26.37
C LEU A 996 32.94 -4.14 -27.34
N SER A 997 33.15 -4.47 -28.62
CA SER A 997 33.48 -3.49 -29.64
C SER A 997 32.35 -2.47 -29.83
N GLN A 998 31.09 -2.90 -29.75
CA GLN A 998 29.94 -1.98 -29.77
C GLN A 998 29.91 -1.08 -28.53
N LEU A 999 30.18 -1.61 -27.34
CA LEU A 999 30.31 -0.82 -26.11
C LEU A 999 31.40 0.25 -26.25
N TYR A 1000 32.58 -0.13 -26.78
CA TYR A 1000 33.70 0.79 -26.99
C TYR A 1000 33.41 1.88 -28.03
N THR A 1001 32.78 1.50 -29.15
CA THR A 1001 32.54 2.44 -30.27
C THR A 1001 31.31 3.33 -30.09
N ARG A 1002 30.27 2.88 -29.38
CA ARG A 1002 29.01 3.62 -29.26
C ARG A 1002 28.88 4.44 -27.98
N VAL A 1003 29.52 4.03 -26.88
CA VAL A 1003 29.36 4.72 -25.58
C VAL A 1003 30.45 5.77 -25.40
N ASN A 1004 30.05 7.04 -25.53
CA ASN A 1004 30.92 8.18 -25.27
C ASN A 1004 30.70 8.68 -23.83
N GLY A 1005 31.52 8.25 -22.88
CA GLY A 1005 31.39 8.65 -21.48
C GLY A 1005 32.61 8.34 -20.62
N ALA A 1006 32.80 9.12 -19.56
CA ALA A 1006 33.89 8.89 -18.60
C ALA A 1006 33.74 7.51 -17.95
N GLY A 1007 34.79 6.69 -18.03
CA GLY A 1007 34.83 5.33 -17.47
C GLY A 1007 34.29 4.21 -18.37
N ALA A 1008 33.68 4.51 -19.52
CA ALA A 1008 33.20 3.48 -20.45
C ALA A 1008 34.36 2.71 -21.12
N SER A 1009 35.42 3.42 -21.52
CA SER A 1009 36.65 2.83 -22.05
C SER A 1009 37.35 1.95 -21.02
N GLU A 1010 37.41 2.38 -19.76
CA GLU A 1010 37.97 1.56 -18.68
C GLU A 1010 37.13 0.30 -18.40
N LEU A 1011 35.79 0.42 -18.46
CA LEU A 1011 34.90 -0.73 -18.31
C LEU A 1011 35.10 -1.72 -19.45
N ALA A 1012 35.15 -1.25 -20.70
CA ALA A 1012 35.40 -2.09 -21.87
C ALA A 1012 36.76 -2.82 -21.73
N LEU A 1013 37.82 -2.11 -21.32
CA LEU A 1013 39.14 -2.69 -21.06
C LEU A 1013 39.07 -3.80 -20.01
N ARG A 1014 38.42 -3.57 -18.86
CA ARG A 1014 38.26 -4.59 -17.81
C ARG A 1014 37.51 -5.81 -18.33
N LEU A 1015 36.47 -5.62 -19.13
CA LEU A 1015 35.69 -6.71 -19.72
C LEU A 1015 36.48 -7.48 -20.79
N PHE A 1016 37.29 -6.80 -21.60
CA PHE A 1016 38.21 -7.44 -22.55
C PHE A 1016 39.22 -8.33 -21.81
N CYS A 1017 39.85 -7.83 -20.74
CA CYS A 1017 40.76 -8.62 -19.92
C CYS A 1017 40.07 -9.84 -19.29
N ALA A 1018 38.86 -9.68 -18.75
CA ALA A 1018 38.09 -10.79 -18.16
C ALA A 1018 37.68 -11.85 -19.20
N CYS A 1019 37.30 -11.42 -20.41
CA CYS A 1019 37.03 -12.32 -21.53
C CYS A 1019 38.30 -13.05 -21.98
N GLY A 1020 39.44 -12.34 -22.04
CA GLY A 1020 40.76 -12.92 -22.34
C GLY A 1020 41.18 -14.00 -21.34
N GLN A 1021 41.04 -13.74 -20.03
CA GLN A 1021 41.28 -14.75 -18.98
C GLN A 1021 40.34 -15.95 -19.12
N THR A 1022 39.06 -15.72 -19.43
CA THR A 1022 38.10 -16.81 -19.61
C THR A 1022 38.41 -17.62 -20.88
N ALA A 1023 38.87 -16.99 -21.96
CA ALA A 1023 39.32 -17.67 -23.18
C ALA A 1023 40.55 -18.53 -22.92
N ASP A 1024 41.54 -18.01 -22.18
CA ASP A 1024 42.72 -18.76 -21.74
C ASP A 1024 42.34 -20.00 -20.92
N GLN A 1025 41.47 -19.83 -19.92
CA GLN A 1025 40.99 -20.93 -19.05
C GLN A 1025 40.22 -22.02 -19.80
N THR A 1026 39.62 -21.71 -20.95
CA THR A 1026 38.90 -22.70 -21.78
C THR A 1026 39.79 -23.34 -22.85
N GLY A 1027 41.03 -22.88 -23.01
CA GLY A 1027 42.00 -23.42 -23.98
C GLY A 1027 42.01 -22.74 -25.34
N HIS A 1028 41.41 -21.56 -25.50
CA HIS A 1028 41.36 -20.82 -26.77
C HIS A 1028 42.40 -19.69 -26.80
N GLU A 1029 43.65 -20.01 -27.15
CA GLU A 1029 44.78 -19.07 -27.12
C GLU A 1029 44.62 -17.87 -28.09
N GLU A 1030 44.29 -18.12 -29.35
CA GLU A 1030 44.20 -17.07 -30.39
C GLU A 1030 43.19 -15.98 -30.02
N VAL A 1031 42.03 -16.42 -29.53
CA VAL A 1031 40.95 -15.54 -29.06
C VAL A 1031 41.37 -14.76 -27.81
N ALA A 1032 42.08 -15.41 -26.88
CA ALA A 1032 42.60 -14.75 -25.69
C ALA A 1032 43.60 -13.64 -26.08
N TYR A 1033 44.51 -13.92 -27.01
CA TYR A 1033 45.47 -12.95 -27.52
C TYR A 1033 44.77 -11.74 -28.15
N GLU A 1034 43.75 -11.98 -28.99
CA GLU A 1034 42.97 -10.91 -29.62
C GLU A 1034 42.31 -10.00 -28.57
N PHE A 1035 41.70 -10.56 -27.52
CA PHE A 1035 41.11 -9.76 -26.44
C PHE A 1035 42.13 -8.90 -25.69
N PHE A 1036 43.31 -9.44 -25.38
CA PHE A 1036 44.37 -8.66 -24.73
C PHE A 1036 44.95 -7.59 -25.67
N ALA A 1037 45.11 -7.90 -26.96
CA ALA A 1037 45.54 -6.93 -27.95
C ALA A 1037 44.56 -5.75 -28.03
N GLN A 1038 43.25 -6.02 -28.08
CA GLN A 1038 42.21 -4.98 -28.03
C GLN A 1038 42.23 -4.20 -26.72
N ALA A 1039 42.46 -4.85 -25.57
CA ALA A 1039 42.60 -4.16 -24.29
C ALA A 1039 43.78 -3.16 -24.29
N PHE A 1040 44.91 -3.52 -24.91
CA PHE A 1040 46.04 -2.61 -25.12
C PHE A 1040 45.70 -1.46 -26.07
N THR A 1041 44.97 -1.71 -27.15
CA THR A 1041 44.49 -0.66 -28.07
C THR A 1041 43.61 0.35 -27.33
N VAL A 1042 42.66 -0.12 -26.50
CA VAL A 1042 41.80 0.76 -25.68
C VAL A 1042 42.63 1.57 -24.68
N TYR A 1043 43.65 0.96 -24.07
CA TYR A 1043 44.58 1.67 -23.19
C TYR A 1043 45.35 2.79 -23.92
N GLU A 1044 45.83 2.52 -25.14
CA GLU A 1044 46.62 3.47 -25.93
C GLU A 1044 45.79 4.63 -26.50
N GLU A 1045 44.57 4.35 -26.96
CA GLU A 1045 43.73 5.33 -27.67
C GLU A 1045 42.80 6.13 -26.75
N ALA A 1046 42.22 5.49 -25.73
CA ALA A 1046 41.07 6.04 -25.00
C ALA A 1046 41.30 6.34 -23.51
N VAL A 1047 42.30 5.72 -22.87
CA VAL A 1047 42.60 5.94 -21.44
C VAL A 1047 43.68 7.03 -21.29
N SER A 1048 43.25 8.26 -21.08
CA SER A 1048 44.14 9.42 -20.98
C SER A 1048 44.43 9.89 -19.53
N ASP A 1049 43.54 9.60 -18.58
CA ASP A 1049 43.75 10.00 -17.18
C ASP A 1049 44.86 9.17 -16.52
N SER A 1050 45.81 9.84 -15.86
CA SER A 1050 46.99 9.17 -15.30
C SER A 1050 46.67 8.18 -14.18
N LYS A 1051 45.61 8.39 -13.39
CA LYS A 1051 45.19 7.43 -12.35
C LYS A 1051 44.49 6.23 -12.99
N ALA A 1052 43.62 6.48 -13.96
CA ALA A 1052 42.97 5.42 -14.74
C ALA A 1052 43.99 4.57 -15.50
N GLN A 1053 45.03 5.17 -16.09
CA GLN A 1053 46.13 4.47 -16.76
C GLN A 1053 46.86 3.51 -15.83
N PHE A 1054 47.23 3.97 -14.62
CA PHE A 1054 47.86 3.11 -13.63
C PHE A 1054 46.96 1.92 -13.26
N GLN A 1055 45.67 2.18 -12.97
CA GLN A 1055 44.70 1.11 -12.66
C GLN A 1055 44.52 0.14 -13.82
N ALA A 1056 44.43 0.63 -15.06
CA ALA A 1056 44.30 -0.20 -16.26
C ALA A 1056 45.52 -1.10 -16.46
N VAL A 1057 46.74 -0.58 -16.29
CA VAL A 1057 47.98 -1.37 -16.37
C VAL A 1057 48.03 -2.42 -15.26
N CYS A 1058 47.62 -2.08 -14.03
CA CYS A 1058 47.53 -3.05 -12.94
C CYS A 1058 46.53 -4.18 -13.24
N VAL A 1059 45.37 -3.87 -13.84
CA VAL A 1059 44.38 -4.86 -14.26
C VAL A 1059 44.90 -5.74 -15.39
N ILE A 1060 45.57 -5.17 -16.40
CA ILE A 1060 46.16 -5.95 -17.49
C ILE A 1060 47.27 -6.86 -16.96
N SER A 1061 48.16 -6.33 -16.11
CA SER A 1061 49.25 -7.10 -15.50
C SER A 1061 48.71 -8.25 -14.64
N SER A 1062 47.72 -8.00 -13.78
CA SER A 1062 47.12 -9.06 -12.96
C SER A 1062 46.36 -10.08 -13.82
N ALA A 1063 45.70 -9.63 -14.90
CA ALA A 1063 45.01 -10.53 -15.81
C ALA A 1063 45.97 -11.46 -16.55
N LEU A 1064 47.06 -10.91 -17.09
CA LEU A 1064 48.13 -11.68 -17.73
C LEU A 1064 48.85 -12.61 -16.74
N HIS A 1065 49.05 -12.19 -15.49
CA HIS A 1065 49.68 -13.06 -14.48
C HIS A 1065 48.88 -14.34 -14.20
N THR A 1066 47.57 -14.33 -14.43
CA THR A 1066 46.70 -15.50 -14.22
C THR A 1066 46.56 -16.40 -15.45
N THR A 1067 47.07 -16.00 -16.62
CA THR A 1067 46.96 -16.81 -17.84
C THR A 1067 48.06 -17.87 -17.89
N ARG A 1068 47.74 -19.06 -18.41
CA ARG A 1068 48.65 -20.22 -18.39
C ARG A 1068 48.77 -20.92 -19.75
N ASN A 1069 47.86 -20.65 -20.69
CA ASN A 1069 47.78 -21.38 -21.95
C ASN A 1069 48.49 -20.67 -23.12
N PHE A 1070 49.06 -19.48 -22.90
CA PHE A 1070 49.82 -18.79 -23.95
C PHE A 1070 51.14 -19.50 -24.26
N GLY A 1071 51.47 -19.58 -25.56
CA GLY A 1071 52.82 -19.89 -26.01
C GLY A 1071 53.83 -18.85 -25.50
N LYS A 1072 55.08 -19.29 -25.29
CA LYS A 1072 56.15 -18.45 -24.72
C LYS A 1072 56.35 -17.14 -25.50
N GLU A 1073 56.27 -17.19 -26.83
CA GLU A 1073 56.46 -16.01 -27.71
C GLU A 1073 55.32 -14.99 -27.58
N ASN A 1074 54.07 -15.46 -27.61
CA ASN A 1074 52.88 -14.63 -27.46
C ASN A 1074 52.84 -13.99 -26.08
N TYR A 1075 53.13 -14.77 -25.03
CA TYR A 1075 53.19 -14.28 -23.66
C TYR A 1075 54.30 -13.23 -23.48
N ASP A 1076 55.53 -13.51 -23.95
CA ASP A 1076 56.66 -12.57 -23.84
C ASP A 1076 56.39 -11.24 -24.54
N THR A 1077 55.71 -11.28 -25.69
CA THR A 1077 55.29 -10.08 -26.42
C THR A 1077 54.32 -9.22 -25.60
N LEU A 1078 53.29 -9.83 -25.00
CA LEU A 1078 52.28 -9.12 -24.21
C LEU A 1078 52.84 -8.55 -22.91
N ILE A 1079 53.65 -9.33 -22.17
CA ILE A 1079 54.23 -8.87 -20.90
C ILE A 1079 55.28 -7.77 -21.13
N THR A 1080 56.07 -7.86 -22.21
CA THR A 1080 57.03 -6.81 -22.58
C THR A 1080 56.30 -5.52 -22.92
N LYS A 1081 55.19 -5.59 -23.68
CA LYS A 1081 54.32 -4.44 -23.96
C LYS A 1081 53.74 -3.86 -22.66
N CYS A 1082 53.22 -4.70 -21.76
CA CYS A 1082 52.70 -4.29 -20.46
C CYS A 1082 53.74 -3.53 -19.63
N ALA A 1083 54.95 -4.09 -19.51
CA ALA A 1083 56.05 -3.48 -18.79
C ALA A 1083 56.53 -2.17 -19.44
N GLN A 1084 56.52 -2.10 -20.77
CA GLN A 1084 56.84 -0.87 -21.48
C GLN A 1084 55.84 0.24 -21.15
N HIS A 1085 54.53 -0.05 -21.11
CA HIS A 1085 53.51 0.91 -20.71
C HIS A 1085 53.61 1.31 -19.24
N ALA A 1086 53.84 0.36 -18.33
CA ALA A 1086 54.14 0.65 -16.93
C ALA A 1086 55.30 1.65 -16.79
N SER A 1087 56.34 1.48 -17.63
CA SER A 1087 57.50 2.34 -17.65
C SER A 1087 57.33 3.70 -18.36
N LYS A 1088 56.19 3.93 -19.02
CA LYS A 1088 55.86 5.19 -19.70
C LYS A 1088 54.85 6.04 -18.90
N LEU A 1089 54.42 5.57 -17.72
CA LEU A 1089 53.56 6.34 -16.83
C LEU A 1089 54.24 7.65 -16.40
N LEU A 1090 53.46 8.73 -16.35
CA LEU A 1090 53.98 10.08 -16.07
C LEU A 1090 54.25 10.31 -14.59
N ARG A 1091 53.41 9.76 -13.70
CA ARG A 1091 53.54 9.91 -12.24
C ARG A 1091 54.59 8.93 -11.73
N LYS A 1092 55.71 9.45 -11.22
CA LYS A 1092 56.86 8.65 -10.75
C LYS A 1092 56.52 7.58 -9.71
N PRO A 1093 55.70 7.85 -8.66
CA PRO A 1093 55.32 6.82 -7.70
C PRO A 1093 54.52 5.68 -8.36
N ASP A 1094 53.53 6.02 -9.17
CA ASP A 1094 52.70 5.04 -9.89
C ASP A 1094 53.52 4.26 -10.93
N GLN A 1095 54.45 4.93 -11.62
CA GLN A 1095 55.41 4.32 -12.54
C GLN A 1095 56.30 3.31 -11.83
N CYS A 1096 56.86 3.66 -10.66
CA CYS A 1096 57.69 2.77 -9.86
C CYS A 1096 56.91 1.52 -9.45
N ARG A 1097 55.70 1.72 -8.88
CA ARG A 1097 54.80 0.65 -8.46
C ARG A 1097 54.40 -0.27 -9.60
N ALA A 1098 54.00 0.29 -10.74
CA ALA A 1098 53.65 -0.50 -11.92
C ALA A 1098 54.82 -1.32 -12.46
N VAL A 1099 56.05 -0.76 -12.47
CA VAL A 1099 57.25 -1.44 -13.00
C VAL A 1099 57.69 -2.59 -12.10
N TYR A 1100 57.74 -2.40 -10.77
CA TYR A 1100 58.08 -3.53 -9.90
C TYR A 1100 56.93 -4.55 -9.85
N LEU A 1101 55.67 -4.17 -10.01
CA LEU A 1101 54.57 -5.15 -10.12
C LEU A 1101 54.64 -5.95 -11.41
N ALA A 1102 55.02 -5.31 -12.53
CA ALA A 1102 55.26 -5.99 -13.80
C ALA A 1102 56.38 -7.04 -13.71
N SER A 1103 57.29 -6.94 -12.73
CA SER A 1103 58.31 -7.97 -12.51
C SER A 1103 57.72 -9.37 -12.28
N HIS A 1104 56.51 -9.45 -11.69
CA HIS A 1104 55.82 -10.73 -11.46
C HIS A 1104 55.40 -11.43 -12.76
N LEU A 1105 55.26 -10.70 -13.88
CA LEU A 1105 54.88 -11.29 -15.15
C LEU A 1105 55.95 -12.24 -15.71
N TRP A 1106 57.22 -11.98 -15.41
CA TRP A 1106 58.35 -12.87 -15.75
C TRP A 1106 58.66 -13.89 -14.66
N TRP A 1107 57.90 -13.89 -13.56
CA TRP A 1107 58.07 -14.81 -12.46
C TRP A 1107 56.72 -15.40 -12.06
N ALA A 1108 56.25 -16.33 -12.88
CA ALA A 1108 54.98 -17.00 -12.66
C ALA A 1108 55.03 -17.79 -11.34
N THR A 1109 54.05 -17.51 -10.48
CA THR A 1109 53.86 -18.18 -9.20
C THR A 1109 52.77 -19.24 -9.34
N PRO A 1110 52.90 -20.38 -8.64
CA PRO A 1110 51.90 -21.43 -8.69
C PRO A 1110 50.57 -20.90 -8.12
N ILE A 1111 49.49 -21.06 -8.88
CA ILE A 1111 48.15 -20.76 -8.40
C ILE A 1111 47.58 -22.05 -7.80
N LEU A 1112 47.62 -22.16 -6.47
CA LEU A 1112 47.10 -23.34 -5.74
C LEU A 1112 45.63 -23.64 -6.09
N GLY A 1113 44.82 -22.60 -6.32
CA GLY A 1113 43.42 -22.73 -6.73
C GLY A 1113 43.21 -23.41 -8.10
N ASN A 1114 44.24 -23.48 -8.94
CA ASN A 1114 44.22 -24.16 -10.24
C ASN A 1114 44.87 -25.56 -10.19
N GLY A 1115 45.24 -26.06 -8.99
CA GLY A 1115 45.98 -27.33 -8.86
C GLY A 1115 47.40 -27.25 -9.43
N GLU A 1116 48.02 -26.07 -9.38
CA GLU A 1116 49.42 -25.89 -9.74
C GLU A 1116 50.31 -26.17 -8.53
N GLU A 1117 51.26 -27.09 -8.70
CA GLU A 1117 52.32 -27.38 -7.74
C GLU A 1117 53.63 -26.73 -8.21
N ASP A 1118 54.56 -26.47 -7.28
CA ASP A 1118 55.86 -25.84 -7.55
C ASP A 1118 56.76 -26.60 -8.54
N GLY A 1119 56.41 -27.85 -8.89
CA GLY A 1119 57.12 -28.71 -9.84
C GLY A 1119 56.65 -28.63 -11.31
N LYS A 1120 55.64 -27.80 -11.64
CA LYS A 1120 55.27 -27.54 -13.04
C LYS A 1120 56.24 -26.54 -13.68
N ASP A 1121 56.56 -26.72 -14.97
CA ASP A 1121 57.40 -25.80 -15.77
C ASP A 1121 56.73 -24.43 -15.96
N LEU A 1122 56.78 -23.60 -14.91
CA LEU A 1122 56.27 -22.24 -14.88
C LEU A 1122 57.22 -21.27 -15.61
N TYR A 1123 56.67 -20.22 -16.22
CA TYR A 1123 57.47 -19.20 -16.90
C TYR A 1123 58.26 -18.36 -15.89
N ARG A 1124 59.57 -18.57 -15.82
CA ARG A 1124 60.48 -17.89 -14.88
C ARG A 1124 61.73 -17.37 -15.62
N ASP A 1125 61.90 -16.06 -15.66
CA ASP A 1125 63.11 -15.38 -16.16
C ASP A 1125 63.64 -14.42 -15.09
N GLY A 1126 64.61 -14.90 -14.30
CA GLY A 1126 65.19 -14.14 -13.19
C GLY A 1126 65.96 -12.88 -13.63
N LYS A 1127 66.50 -12.86 -14.85
CA LYS A 1127 67.26 -11.70 -15.35
C LYS A 1127 66.34 -10.53 -15.65
N ARG A 1128 65.20 -10.80 -16.30
CA ARG A 1128 64.16 -9.78 -16.59
C ARG A 1128 63.53 -9.22 -15.32
N VAL A 1129 63.31 -10.07 -14.32
CA VAL A 1129 62.85 -9.63 -12.98
C VAL A 1129 63.83 -8.61 -12.39
N LEU A 1130 65.13 -8.92 -12.40
CA LEU A 1130 66.16 -8.03 -11.88
C LEU A 1130 66.24 -6.71 -12.67
N GLU A 1131 66.15 -6.75 -14.01
CA GLU A 1131 66.10 -5.54 -14.85
C GLU A 1131 64.95 -4.61 -14.43
N CYS A 1132 63.79 -5.17 -14.13
CA CYS A 1132 62.61 -4.40 -13.72
C CYS A 1132 62.73 -3.84 -12.32
N LEU A 1133 63.26 -4.61 -11.36
CA LEU A 1133 63.54 -4.12 -10.01
C LEU A 1133 64.58 -2.99 -10.03
N GLN A 1134 65.64 -3.12 -10.83
CA GLN A 1134 66.65 -2.06 -10.99
C GLN A 1134 66.08 -0.82 -11.71
N ARG A 1135 65.16 -1.01 -12.65
CA ARG A 1135 64.45 0.10 -13.28
C ARG A 1135 63.51 0.79 -12.30
N ALA A 1136 62.76 0.05 -11.48
CA ALA A 1136 61.91 0.61 -10.42
C ALA A 1136 62.75 1.41 -9.42
N LEU A 1137 63.92 0.89 -9.01
CA LEU A 1137 64.85 1.59 -8.13
C LEU A 1137 65.31 2.94 -8.70
N ARG A 1138 65.70 2.98 -9.98
CA ARG A 1138 66.03 4.25 -10.68
C ARG A 1138 64.86 5.22 -10.76
N VAL A 1139 63.64 4.72 -10.90
CA VAL A 1139 62.44 5.56 -10.91
C VAL A 1139 62.18 6.14 -9.52
N ALA A 1140 62.31 5.34 -8.45
CA ALA A 1140 62.18 5.78 -7.07
C ALA A 1140 63.25 6.82 -6.68
N ASP A 1141 64.48 6.66 -7.16
CA ASP A 1141 65.57 7.64 -6.99
C ASP A 1141 65.29 8.95 -7.75
N SER A 1142 64.61 8.86 -8.90
CA SER A 1142 64.19 10.05 -9.67
C SER A 1142 62.96 10.78 -9.10
N CYS A 1143 62.42 10.35 -7.95
CA CYS A 1143 61.33 11.04 -7.28
C CYS A 1143 61.83 12.33 -6.61
N MET A 1144 61.18 13.46 -6.90
CA MET A 1144 61.58 14.75 -6.33
C MET A 1144 61.34 14.86 -4.82
N GLU A 1145 60.34 14.14 -4.31
CA GLU A 1145 59.98 14.16 -2.89
C GLU A 1145 60.64 13.01 -2.16
N THR A 1146 61.52 13.32 -1.22
CA THR A 1146 62.33 12.31 -0.52
C THR A 1146 61.49 11.38 0.36
N ALA A 1147 60.38 11.86 0.93
CA ALA A 1147 59.49 11.03 1.75
C ALA A 1147 58.84 9.90 0.95
N THR A 1148 58.34 10.20 -0.26
CA THR A 1148 57.75 9.19 -1.15
C THR A 1148 58.82 8.29 -1.77
N SER A 1149 60.02 8.82 -2.04
CA SER A 1149 61.17 8.01 -2.48
C SER A 1149 61.54 6.93 -1.44
N ILE A 1150 61.63 7.30 -0.15
CA ILE A 1150 61.92 6.36 0.95
C ILE A 1150 60.82 5.30 1.07
N GLU A 1151 59.55 5.69 1.01
CA GLU A 1151 58.42 4.75 1.01
C GLU A 1151 58.55 3.72 -0.13
N LEU A 1152 58.85 4.19 -1.35
CA LEU A 1152 59.03 3.32 -2.51
C LEU A 1152 60.27 2.42 -2.39
N PHE A 1153 61.37 2.88 -1.78
CA PHE A 1153 62.53 2.02 -1.53
C PHE A 1153 62.21 0.88 -0.57
N VAL A 1154 61.43 1.15 0.48
CA VAL A 1154 60.95 0.12 1.41
C VAL A 1154 60.03 -0.87 0.69
N GLU A 1155 59.08 -0.39 -0.12
CA GLU A 1155 58.23 -1.28 -0.94
C GLU A 1155 59.05 -2.15 -1.92
N ILE A 1156 60.07 -1.58 -2.56
CA ILE A 1156 60.97 -2.32 -3.44
C ILE A 1156 61.75 -3.36 -2.64
N LEU A 1157 62.22 -3.03 -1.42
CA LEU A 1157 62.90 -3.98 -0.54
C LEU A 1157 62.01 -5.19 -0.25
N ASP A 1158 60.73 -4.97 0.04
CA ASP A 1158 59.77 -6.06 0.25
C ASP A 1158 59.69 -6.98 -0.99
N ARG A 1159 59.76 -6.41 -2.21
CA ARG A 1159 59.79 -7.19 -3.46
C ARG A 1159 61.10 -7.94 -3.65
N TYR A 1160 62.25 -7.36 -3.30
CA TYR A 1160 63.54 -8.07 -3.33
C TYR A 1160 63.53 -9.25 -2.35
N VAL A 1161 63.02 -9.05 -1.13
CA VAL A 1161 62.85 -10.11 -0.13
C VAL A 1161 61.94 -11.21 -0.67
N TYR A 1162 60.82 -10.85 -1.28
CA TYR A 1162 59.91 -11.81 -1.89
C TYR A 1162 60.61 -12.69 -2.95
N TYR A 1163 61.34 -12.10 -3.91
CA TYR A 1163 62.03 -12.89 -4.93
C TYR A 1163 63.21 -13.70 -4.40
N PHE A 1164 63.86 -13.22 -3.34
CA PHE A 1164 64.88 -13.96 -2.62
C PHE A 1164 64.30 -15.21 -1.94
N ASP A 1165 63.13 -15.09 -1.30
CA ASP A 1165 62.37 -16.22 -0.74
C ASP A 1165 61.96 -17.23 -1.81
N GLN A 1166 61.62 -16.77 -3.02
CA GLN A 1166 61.26 -17.64 -4.15
C GLN A 1166 62.48 -18.28 -4.84
N HIS A 1167 63.66 -18.23 -4.23
CA HIS A 1167 64.92 -18.78 -4.75
C HIS A 1167 65.31 -18.27 -6.14
N ASN A 1168 65.06 -16.99 -6.45
CA ASN A 1168 65.52 -16.40 -7.69
C ASN A 1168 67.05 -16.18 -7.66
N GLU A 1169 67.80 -17.03 -8.34
CA GLU A 1169 69.29 -16.99 -8.40
C GLU A 1169 69.86 -15.66 -8.90
N SER A 1170 69.10 -14.89 -9.68
CA SER A 1170 69.54 -13.58 -10.18
C SER A 1170 69.50 -12.50 -9.09
N VAL A 1171 68.67 -12.66 -8.04
CA VAL A 1171 68.56 -11.73 -6.92
C VAL A 1171 69.53 -12.16 -5.82
N THR A 1172 70.72 -11.55 -5.83
CA THR A 1172 71.78 -11.86 -4.86
C THR A 1172 71.70 -11.00 -3.59
N THR A 1173 72.29 -11.49 -2.50
CA THR A 1173 72.39 -10.78 -1.21
C THR A 1173 73.04 -9.39 -1.33
N LYS A 1174 73.88 -9.18 -2.35
CA LYS A 1174 74.47 -7.87 -2.68
C LYS A 1174 73.42 -6.77 -2.90
N TYR A 1175 72.36 -7.07 -3.63
CA TYR A 1175 71.32 -6.07 -3.93
C TYR A 1175 70.43 -5.78 -2.72
N LEU A 1176 70.13 -6.80 -1.91
CA LEU A 1176 69.42 -6.66 -0.63
C LEU A 1176 70.21 -5.77 0.34
N ASN A 1177 71.48 -6.09 0.58
CA ASN A 1177 72.33 -5.32 1.49
C ASN A 1177 72.52 -3.88 1.01
N GLY A 1178 72.74 -3.69 -0.30
CA GLY A 1178 72.87 -2.34 -0.88
C GLY A 1178 71.60 -1.50 -0.76
N LEU A 1179 70.41 -2.10 -0.86
CA LEU A 1179 69.15 -1.38 -0.69
C LEU A 1179 68.85 -1.06 0.78
N ILE A 1180 69.16 -1.97 1.70
CA ILE A 1180 69.06 -1.73 3.15
C ILE A 1180 69.97 -0.55 3.56
N GLU A 1181 71.22 -0.55 3.10
CA GLU A 1181 72.16 0.54 3.33
C GLU A 1181 71.65 1.87 2.75
N LEU A 1182 71.12 1.85 1.52
CA LEU A 1182 70.54 3.03 0.88
C LEU A 1182 69.34 3.59 1.64
N ILE A 1183 68.47 2.74 2.20
CA ILE A 1183 67.33 3.19 3.01
C ILE A 1183 67.82 3.80 4.33
N HIS A 1184 68.79 3.17 5.00
CA HIS A 1184 69.40 3.72 6.22
C HIS A 1184 70.05 5.08 5.99
N SER A 1185 70.79 5.26 4.89
CA SER A 1185 71.44 6.54 4.57
C SER A 1185 70.42 7.66 4.30
N ASN A 1186 69.35 7.36 3.56
CA ASN A 1186 68.28 8.32 3.26
C ASN A 1186 67.43 8.67 4.49
N LEU A 1187 67.19 7.71 5.39
CA LEU A 1187 66.52 7.94 6.66
C LEU A 1187 67.37 8.78 7.62
N ALA A 1188 68.70 8.59 7.64
CA ALA A 1188 69.62 9.36 8.48
C ALA A 1188 69.88 10.79 7.95
N GLY A 1189 69.84 10.98 6.62
CA GLY A 1189 70.08 12.27 5.97
C GLY A 1189 68.92 13.27 6.06
N ASN A 1190 67.70 12.83 6.37
CA ASN A 1190 66.52 13.70 6.46
C ASN A 1190 66.19 14.09 7.91
N GLN A 1191 66.33 15.37 8.24
CA GLN A 1191 66.06 15.94 9.57
C GLN A 1191 64.62 16.47 9.75
N GLN A 1192 63.76 16.28 8.77
CA GLN A 1192 62.40 16.83 8.76
C GLN A 1192 61.41 15.79 9.26
N ASP A 1193 60.97 15.91 10.51
CA ASP A 1193 59.99 15.02 11.13
C ASP A 1193 58.60 15.21 10.51
N SER A 1194 58.26 14.32 9.56
CA SER A 1194 56.92 14.23 8.99
C SER A 1194 56.30 12.87 9.35
N ALA A 1195 54.99 12.86 9.59
CA ALA A 1195 54.26 11.63 9.91
C ALA A 1195 54.41 10.54 8.82
N SER A 1196 54.60 10.94 7.56
CA SER A 1196 54.85 10.00 6.44
C SER A 1196 56.18 9.27 6.59
N ILE A 1197 57.25 9.99 6.96
CA ILE A 1197 58.59 9.40 7.16
C ILE A 1197 58.59 8.49 8.39
N GLU A 1198 57.88 8.88 9.46
CA GLU A 1198 57.74 8.04 10.66
C GLU A 1198 57.05 6.70 10.32
N ASN A 1199 56.01 6.72 9.49
CA ASN A 1199 55.33 5.52 9.02
C ASN A 1199 56.24 4.65 8.14
N SER A 1200 56.94 5.23 7.17
CA SER A 1200 57.91 4.49 6.34
C SER A 1200 59.04 3.89 7.18
N LYS A 1201 59.49 4.57 8.22
CA LYS A 1201 60.51 4.09 9.18
C LYS A 1201 59.99 2.91 9.99
N LYS A 1202 58.75 2.96 10.50
CA LYS A 1202 58.10 1.82 11.18
C LYS A 1202 57.96 0.63 10.23
N HIS A 1203 57.52 0.87 9.00
CA HIS A 1203 57.39 -0.18 7.99
C HIS A 1203 58.75 -0.86 7.71
N PHE A 1204 59.80 -0.06 7.49
CA PHE A 1204 61.15 -0.57 7.25
C PHE A 1204 61.69 -1.43 8.40
N PHE A 1205 61.55 -0.98 9.66
CA PHE A 1205 62.00 -1.78 10.81
C PHE A 1205 61.22 -3.08 10.95
N HIS A 1206 59.92 -3.06 10.65
CA HIS A 1206 59.13 -4.28 10.61
C HIS A 1206 59.62 -5.25 9.52
N THR A 1207 59.91 -4.75 8.32
CA THR A 1207 60.52 -5.57 7.25
C THR A 1207 61.86 -6.16 7.70
N LEU A 1208 62.72 -5.41 8.40
CA LEU A 1208 63.98 -5.94 8.95
C LEU A 1208 63.76 -7.01 10.02
N GLU A 1209 62.74 -6.89 10.87
CA GLU A 1209 62.36 -7.93 11.82
C GLU A 1209 61.92 -9.21 11.11
N ILE A 1210 61.14 -9.10 10.02
CA ILE A 1210 60.74 -10.24 9.19
C ILE A 1210 61.97 -10.92 8.58
N ILE A 1211 62.87 -10.15 7.96
CA ILE A 1211 64.12 -10.68 7.38
C ILE A 1211 64.94 -11.38 8.47
N LYS A 1212 65.03 -10.81 9.68
CA LYS A 1212 65.72 -11.42 10.82
C LYS A 1212 65.10 -12.74 11.24
N SER A 1213 63.77 -12.82 11.28
CA SER A 1213 63.03 -14.03 11.68
C SER A 1213 63.25 -15.21 10.72
N LYS A 1214 63.61 -14.94 9.47
CA LYS A 1214 63.84 -15.95 8.42
C LYS A 1214 65.30 -16.39 8.28
N GLU A 1215 66.22 -15.83 9.08
CA GLU A 1215 67.64 -16.22 9.15
C GLU A 1215 68.37 -16.28 7.79
N TYR A 1216 68.14 -15.32 6.89
CA TYR A 1216 68.81 -15.33 5.58
C TYR A 1216 70.33 -15.23 5.69
N GLU A 1217 71.02 -16.20 5.08
CA GLU A 1217 72.47 -16.26 5.06
C GLU A 1217 73.08 -15.12 4.21
N GLY A 1218 73.98 -14.33 4.81
CA GLY A 1218 74.70 -13.25 4.11
C GLY A 1218 73.98 -11.90 4.02
N VAL A 1219 72.80 -11.73 4.64
CA VAL A 1219 72.10 -10.43 4.71
C VAL A 1219 72.48 -9.66 5.97
N VAL A 1220 72.93 -8.40 5.81
CA VAL A 1220 73.37 -7.52 6.91
C VAL A 1220 72.26 -6.51 7.22
N LEU A 1221 71.63 -6.66 8.39
CA LEU A 1221 70.46 -5.86 8.80
C LEU A 1221 70.80 -4.50 9.40
N THR A 1222 72.00 -4.35 9.96
CA THR A 1222 72.51 -3.10 10.52
C THR A 1222 73.88 -2.82 9.93
N PRO A 1223 73.95 -2.09 8.80
CA PRO A 1223 75.23 -1.64 8.25
C PRO A 1223 75.93 -0.71 9.27
N LYS A 1224 77.26 -0.79 9.34
CA LYS A 1224 78.08 -0.02 10.29
C LYS A 1224 78.25 1.44 9.89
#